data_AF-A0A6J2PCR4-F1
#
_entry.id   AF-A0A6J2PCR4-F1
#
_cell.length_a   1.000
_cell.length_b   1.000
_cell.length_c   1.000
_cell.angle_alpha   90.00
_cell.angle_beta   90.00
_cell.angle_gamma   90.00
#
_symmetry.space_group_name_H-M   'P 1'
#
loop_
_entity.id
_entity.type
_entity.pdbx_description
1 polymer ?
#
loop_
_entity_poly.entity_id
_entity_poly.type
_entity_poly.pdbx_seq_one_letter_code
_entity_poly.pdbx_strand_id
1 'polypeptide(L)'
;MPVHVLSEGAGPGAQVPTHLTRIPISLISTSTDYSNRTVQGKVVRKCPLVSLASDNLILKIIIQEEDSPPDASSPNPSINVILLGALAKDSNQAVNQGVSRPPPPPPPRSPPAAKRSSPLCAEVSRATKAPKYTYVRLDELTAGSVVNVYGVVVFFKQPFKTRGTDFCSSLKITDQSNEKIGCTVFCEKLEDHPKIYQIGDIVRLHRVKTQFFNNSMTLVKTFGFSVVAFDGVEGGSMEPRTSSRSFHFSQEDRRTVEELRSWAANQALLPAAPTIALSAVQPKAYFDLTCQLLAKAAVDTTCTLLRVWDGTRSPHTLLKVMVEPNVTEGPSSFSQEREGLIANVLVYDNHVEYARQLKPGDFLRIYNLRAIPGSSKVPGLTSSQQEEVDHLAFHLHGGTAFGRGIRILPENCPDVQQLKRVLEACPEDDEDDFSELNDSALLEIWSTPPESLDAEAVECSAERSCDHSTQPLTLSEVKRSDPGRVHHVRVQLRSYEPRRLHQALKLYCSKCTSMQDVPDDELVAGLFSEASQDSAPCSPPPWALSGRVDVPGNSPGSPTRTLSVHLSTELVSKQLMFLTGSTLEETCRLAAGYQNIVPVRSAGGRLALLDPPAPFLFRGRKRYYGCERCSEAAVREPSRPEGVEQIDEKILAEALGVQLLQHVLLMKLELQDATDSLDVFLWRDAESFFGVSAEDVAANQEAQNSIHQKMDSLCPAGGSTGERPWMDLCLTAYGAEDDGGQNQTCYQICNSTITSTPSNANPS
;
A
#
# COMPACT_ATOMS: atom_id res chain seq x y z
N MET A 1 13.82 43.76 2.29
CA MET A 1 14.87 44.78 2.56
C MET A 1 15.72 44.91 1.30
N PRO A 2 16.02 46.12 0.80
CA PRO A 2 16.93 46.28 -0.32
C PRO A 2 18.35 45.86 0.08
N VAL A 3 19.06 45.20 -0.84
CA VAL A 3 20.45 44.78 -0.65
C VAL A 3 21.36 45.95 -0.99
N HIS A 4 22.18 46.39 -0.04
CA HIS A 4 23.25 47.35 -0.31
C HIS A 4 24.56 46.58 -0.49
N VAL A 5 24.98 46.41 -1.74
CA VAL A 5 26.29 45.84 -2.07
C VAL A 5 27.35 46.93 -1.88
N LEU A 6 28.20 46.77 -0.86
CA LEU A 6 29.39 47.60 -0.69
C LEU A 6 30.50 47.01 -1.56
N SER A 7 30.73 47.60 -2.74
CA SER A 7 31.81 47.18 -3.63
C SER A 7 33.18 47.47 -3.00
N GLU A 8 34.02 46.46 -2.85
CA GLU A 8 35.45 46.64 -2.54
C GLU A 8 36.08 47.50 -3.65
N GLY A 9 36.39 48.76 -3.34
CA GLY A 9 37.01 49.69 -4.29
C GLY A 9 36.78 51.19 -4.03
N ALA A 10 35.86 51.58 -3.15
CA ALA A 10 35.75 52.97 -2.68
C ALA A 10 36.55 53.13 -1.39
N GLY A 11 37.36 54.20 -1.28
CA GLY A 11 38.26 54.49 -0.16
C GLY A 11 37.59 54.58 1.22
N PRO A 12 38.34 54.93 2.28
CA PRO A 12 37.94 54.77 3.68
C PRO A 12 36.71 55.62 4.01
N GLY A 13 35.51 55.03 3.88
CA GLY A 13 34.26 55.77 4.04
C GLY A 13 32.97 55.03 3.68
N ALA A 14 32.98 53.71 3.42
CA ALA A 14 31.74 52.94 3.32
C ALA A 14 31.14 52.72 4.73
N GLN A 15 30.44 53.72 5.25
CA GLN A 15 29.85 53.66 6.58
C GLN A 15 28.63 52.72 6.58
N VAL A 16 28.70 51.67 7.41
CA VAL A 16 27.51 50.94 7.88
C VAL A 16 26.51 51.98 8.41
N PRO A 17 25.20 51.86 8.11
CA PRO A 17 24.20 52.81 8.59
C PRO A 17 24.38 53.08 10.09
N THR A 18 24.45 54.35 10.50
CA THR A 18 24.85 54.77 11.86
C THR A 18 23.96 54.24 12.99
N HIS A 19 22.76 53.74 12.66
CA HIS A 19 21.83 53.11 13.60
C HIS A 19 22.14 51.62 13.86
N LEU A 20 23.07 51.01 13.13
CA LEU A 20 23.43 49.60 13.26
C LEU A 20 24.70 49.43 14.08
N THR A 21 24.66 48.58 15.11
CA THR A 21 25.83 48.29 15.96
C THR A 21 26.47 46.96 15.57
N ARG A 22 27.80 46.93 15.37
CA ARG A 22 28.54 45.68 15.11
C ARG A 22 28.56 44.80 16.38
N ILE A 23 28.25 43.52 16.24
CA ILE A 23 28.37 42.51 17.31
C ILE A 23 29.14 41.28 16.81
N PRO A 24 29.86 40.58 17.70
CA PRO A 24 30.54 39.34 17.34
C PRO A 24 29.58 38.16 17.18
N ILE A 25 29.97 37.17 16.36
CA ILE A 25 29.13 36.00 16.05
C ILE A 25 28.78 35.21 17.31
N SER A 26 29.70 35.17 18.28
CA SER A 26 29.54 34.45 19.55
C SER A 26 28.39 34.97 20.43
N LEU A 27 27.89 36.18 20.21
CA LEU A 27 26.82 36.80 20.99
C LEU A 27 25.42 36.67 20.35
N ILE A 28 25.31 35.90 19.27
CA ILE A 28 24.03 35.66 18.58
C ILE A 28 23.30 34.49 19.25
N SER A 29 22.06 34.73 19.68
CA SER A 29 21.18 33.77 20.35
C SER A 29 19.81 33.70 19.67
N THR A 30 19.06 32.62 19.84
CA THR A 30 17.72 32.47 19.22
C THR A 30 16.61 33.21 19.96
N SER A 31 16.88 33.82 21.12
CA SER A 31 15.89 34.46 21.99
C SER A 31 15.88 35.99 21.93
N THR A 32 16.69 36.60 21.06
CA THR A 32 16.90 38.05 21.03
C THR A 32 16.68 38.59 19.61
N ASP A 33 16.05 39.76 19.48
CA ASP A 33 15.93 40.47 18.19
C ASP A 33 17.23 41.23 17.88
N TYR A 34 17.75 41.07 16.66
CA TYR A 34 19.00 41.67 16.17
C TYR A 34 18.77 42.60 14.98
N SER A 35 17.54 43.05 14.76
CA SER A 35 17.14 43.95 13.66
C SER A 35 17.97 45.25 13.54
N ASN A 36 18.62 45.69 14.61
CA ASN A 36 19.49 46.88 14.66
C ASN A 36 21.00 46.56 14.81
N ARG A 37 21.42 45.32 14.57
CA ARG A 37 22.82 44.89 14.72
C ARG A 37 23.40 44.41 13.39
N THR A 38 24.72 44.46 13.28
CA THR A 38 25.46 43.95 12.11
C THR A 38 26.57 43.00 12.53
N VAL A 39 26.91 42.08 11.64
CA VAL A 39 28.02 41.14 11.81
C VAL A 39 28.91 41.28 10.58
N GLN A 40 30.22 41.34 10.80
CA GLN A 40 31.20 41.42 9.73
C GLN A 40 32.05 40.15 9.74
N GLY A 41 32.20 39.54 8.57
CA GLY A 41 33.03 38.36 8.42
C GLY A 41 33.20 37.96 6.96
N LYS A 42 34.16 37.08 6.73
CA LYS A 42 34.52 36.55 5.41
C LYS A 42 33.61 35.38 5.03
N VAL A 43 33.10 35.38 3.79
CA VAL A 43 32.33 34.25 3.27
C VAL A 43 33.28 33.09 2.93
N VAL A 44 33.22 32.03 3.73
CA VAL A 44 34.11 30.86 3.58
C VAL A 44 33.49 29.76 2.73
N ARG A 45 32.16 29.70 2.64
CA ARG A 45 31.45 28.73 1.80
C ARG A 45 30.14 29.31 1.29
N LYS A 46 29.91 29.19 -0.03
CA LYS A 46 28.64 29.50 -0.70
C LYS A 46 28.09 28.21 -1.30
N CYS A 47 26.89 27.79 -0.88
CA CYS A 47 26.19 26.65 -1.48
C CYS A 47 25.52 27.05 -2.80
N PRO A 48 25.15 26.09 -3.67
CA PRO A 48 24.35 26.38 -4.86
C PRO A 48 23.00 27.02 -4.49
N LEU A 49 22.50 27.91 -5.36
CA LEU A 49 21.15 28.47 -5.24
C LEU A 49 20.13 27.35 -5.55
N VAL A 50 19.18 27.11 -4.65
CA VAL A 50 18.16 26.07 -4.79
C VAL A 50 16.80 26.72 -5.01
N SER A 51 16.05 26.24 -6.01
CA SER A 51 14.66 26.65 -6.24
C SER A 51 13.70 25.69 -5.54
N LEU A 52 12.77 26.20 -4.73
CA LEU A 52 11.60 25.47 -4.25
C LEU A 52 10.38 25.77 -5.15
N ALA A 53 9.32 24.95 -5.02
CA ALA A 53 8.04 25.22 -5.68
C ALA A 53 7.50 26.61 -5.27
N SER A 54 6.90 27.32 -6.24
CA SER A 54 6.38 28.69 -6.10
C SER A 54 7.45 29.80 -6.00
N ASP A 55 8.43 29.83 -6.92
CA ASP A 55 9.44 30.91 -7.09
C ASP A 55 10.28 31.28 -5.85
N ASN A 56 10.32 30.43 -4.84
CA ASN A 56 11.09 30.65 -3.61
C ASN A 56 12.52 30.13 -3.76
N LEU A 57 13.47 31.05 -3.98
CA LEU A 57 14.90 30.78 -4.06
C LEU A 57 15.55 30.75 -2.67
N ILE A 58 16.42 29.77 -2.40
CA ILE A 58 17.16 29.63 -1.14
C ILE A 58 18.66 29.58 -1.43
N LEU A 59 19.45 30.40 -0.72
CA LEU A 59 20.91 30.37 -0.75
C LEU A 59 21.47 30.23 0.67
N LYS A 60 22.32 29.23 0.89
CA LYS A 60 23.06 29.09 2.15
C LYS A 60 24.50 29.59 1.97
N ILE A 61 24.93 30.49 2.85
CA ILE A 61 26.32 30.95 2.94
C ILE A 61 26.84 30.75 4.37
N ILE A 62 28.14 30.54 4.51
CA ILE A 62 28.84 30.45 5.79
C ILE A 62 29.76 31.66 5.90
N ILE A 63 29.56 32.45 6.95
CA ILE A 63 30.35 33.64 7.26
C ILE A 63 31.22 33.32 8.47
N GLN A 64 32.53 33.53 8.35
CA GLN A 64 33.49 33.39 9.43
C GLN A 64 33.94 34.78 9.89
N GLU A 65 33.93 35.03 11.20
CA GLU A 65 34.31 36.34 11.74
C GLU A 65 35.78 36.68 11.42
N GLU A 66 36.01 37.89 10.93
CA GLU A 66 37.34 38.43 10.62
C GLU A 66 37.63 39.50 11.68
N ASP A 67 38.37 39.09 12.72
CA ASP A 67 39.14 39.89 13.71
C ASP A 67 39.22 39.13 15.05
N SER A 68 40.25 38.30 15.24
CA SER A 68 40.73 37.92 16.58
C SER A 68 42.26 38.11 16.61
N PRO A 69 42.82 38.78 17.63
CA PRO A 69 44.28 38.96 17.76
C PRO A 69 44.98 37.59 17.89
N PRO A 70 46.27 37.49 17.52
CA PRO A 70 46.94 36.24 17.15
C PRO A 70 47.24 35.25 18.29
N ASP A 71 46.59 35.37 19.44
CA ASP A 71 46.79 34.48 20.61
C ASP A 71 45.44 33.91 21.09
N ALA A 72 44.88 32.96 20.36
CA ALA A 72 43.93 31.99 20.89
C ALA A 72 43.83 30.77 19.98
N SER A 73 44.12 29.59 20.51
CA SER A 73 43.95 28.29 19.85
C SER A 73 42.48 27.85 19.75
N SER A 74 41.57 28.78 19.46
CA SER A 74 40.14 28.54 19.29
C SER A 74 39.73 28.72 17.83
N PRO A 75 38.93 27.82 17.23
CA PRO A 75 38.43 28.01 15.88
C PRO A 75 37.58 29.29 15.80
N ASN A 76 37.88 30.17 14.84
CA ASN A 76 37.12 31.42 14.64
C ASN A 76 35.62 31.09 14.47
N PRO A 77 34.72 31.76 15.21
CA PRO A 77 33.29 31.47 15.16
C PRO A 77 32.76 31.71 13.74
N SER A 78 31.93 30.76 13.27
CA SER A 78 31.29 30.81 11.96
C SER A 78 29.79 30.68 12.11
N ILE A 79 29.04 31.44 11.30
CA ILE A 79 27.57 31.39 11.29
C ILE A 79 27.06 30.92 9.92
N ASN A 80 26.02 30.09 9.96
CA ASN A 80 25.25 29.72 8.77
C ASN A 80 24.19 30.80 8.53
N VAL A 81 24.23 31.43 7.36
CA VAL A 81 23.23 32.41 6.92
C VAL A 81 22.41 31.81 5.79
N ILE A 82 21.09 31.83 5.94
CA ILE A 82 20.14 31.39 4.92
C ILE A 82 19.45 32.63 4.35
N LEU A 83 19.57 32.82 3.05
CA LEU A 83 18.98 33.92 2.30
C LEU A 83 17.82 33.38 1.46
N LEU A 84 16.73 34.12 1.39
CA LEU A 84 15.48 33.71 0.75
C LEU A 84 15.03 34.73 -0.31
N GLY A 85 14.42 34.23 -1.39
CA GLY A 85 13.80 35.04 -2.45
C GLY A 85 14.81 35.89 -3.24
N ALA A 86 14.45 37.15 -3.53
CA ALA A 86 15.29 38.08 -4.27
C ALA A 86 16.68 38.27 -3.62
N LEU A 87 16.75 38.28 -2.28
CA LEU A 87 18.01 38.39 -1.52
C LEU A 87 18.98 37.23 -1.80
N ALA A 88 18.44 36.02 -1.98
CA ALA A 88 19.22 34.84 -2.34
C ALA A 88 19.81 34.96 -3.75
N LYS A 89 19.02 35.47 -4.70
CA LYS A 89 19.41 35.67 -6.10
C LYS A 89 20.51 36.74 -6.22
N ASP A 90 20.32 37.88 -5.56
CA ASP A 90 21.24 39.02 -5.61
C ASP A 90 22.58 38.68 -4.93
N SER A 91 22.53 38.00 -3.78
CA SER A 91 23.74 37.60 -3.05
C SER A 91 24.52 36.50 -3.78
N ASN A 92 23.85 35.63 -4.55
CA ASN A 92 24.53 34.65 -5.37
C ASN A 92 25.36 35.29 -6.50
N GLN A 93 24.89 36.42 -7.04
CA GLN A 93 25.58 37.17 -8.10
C GLN A 93 26.70 38.07 -7.56
N ALA A 94 26.53 38.67 -6.37
CA ALA A 94 27.48 39.63 -5.82
C ALA A 94 28.68 39.00 -5.07
N VAL A 95 28.56 37.78 -4.52
CA VAL A 95 29.57 37.17 -3.65
C VAL A 95 30.34 36.04 -4.37
N ASN A 96 31.62 36.25 -4.64
CA ASN A 96 32.52 35.25 -5.24
C ASN A 96 33.36 34.53 -4.17
N GLN A 97 33.61 33.22 -4.33
CA GLN A 97 34.47 32.44 -3.41
C GLN A 97 35.92 32.94 -3.53
N GLY A 98 36.52 33.36 -2.41
CA GLY A 98 37.94 33.71 -2.36
C GLY A 98 38.81 32.46 -2.59
N VAL A 99 39.62 32.48 -3.65
CA VAL A 99 40.53 31.39 -4.03
C VAL A 99 41.60 31.17 -2.94
N SER A 100 41.62 30.01 -2.31
CA SER A 100 42.71 29.55 -1.44
C SER A 100 43.63 28.57 -2.17
N ARG A 101 44.94 28.78 -1.96
CA ARG A 101 46.10 28.15 -2.61
C ARG A 101 46.14 26.62 -2.36
N PRO A 102 46.58 25.78 -3.33
CA PRO A 102 46.66 24.32 -3.13
C PRO A 102 47.76 23.94 -2.10
N PRO A 103 47.58 22.83 -1.35
CA PRO A 103 48.51 22.41 -0.31
C PRO A 103 49.80 21.77 -0.88
N PRO A 104 50.93 21.82 -0.16
CA PRO A 104 52.21 21.25 -0.62
C PRO A 104 52.24 19.72 -0.51
N PRO A 105 53.07 19.03 -1.32
CA PRO A 105 53.14 17.57 -1.36
C PRO A 105 53.87 16.97 -0.14
N PRO A 106 53.58 15.71 0.23
CA PRO A 106 54.19 15.04 1.38
C PRO A 106 55.65 14.59 1.11
N PRO A 107 56.52 14.52 2.14
CA PRO A 107 57.94 14.15 2.00
C PRO A 107 58.17 12.64 1.76
N PRO A 108 59.37 12.24 1.26
CA PRO A 108 59.57 10.92 0.64
C PRO A 108 60.02 9.80 1.61
N ARG A 109 59.42 8.62 1.36
CA ARG A 109 59.86 7.20 1.45
C ARG A 109 60.91 6.73 2.48
N SER A 110 60.59 5.57 3.07
CA SER A 110 61.56 4.47 3.31
C SER A 110 61.05 3.14 2.69
N PRO A 111 61.94 2.20 2.32
CA PRO A 111 61.73 1.22 1.24
C PRO A 111 61.24 -0.18 1.70
N PRO A 112 60.76 -1.03 0.76
CA PRO A 112 60.19 -2.34 1.07
C PRO A 112 61.28 -3.42 1.20
N ALA A 113 61.21 -4.20 2.27
CA ALA A 113 62.06 -5.38 2.45
C ALA A 113 61.52 -6.59 1.66
N ALA A 114 62.45 -7.27 1.01
CA ALA A 114 62.25 -8.31 0.01
C ALA A 114 61.85 -9.70 0.56
N LYS A 115 61.26 -10.47 -0.34
CA LYS A 115 60.87 -11.89 -0.28
C LYS A 115 61.96 -12.81 0.31
N ARG A 116 61.51 -13.83 1.08
CA ARG A 116 62.18 -15.14 1.11
C ARG A 116 61.18 -16.29 1.35
N SER A 117 61.04 -17.10 0.30
CA SER A 117 60.80 -18.56 0.23
C SER A 117 59.71 -19.25 1.09
N SER A 118 58.82 -19.94 0.37
CA SER A 118 57.95 -21.07 0.77
C SER A 118 58.70 -22.24 1.43
N PRO A 119 57.98 -23.15 2.12
CA PRO A 119 57.55 -24.37 1.43
C PRO A 119 56.08 -24.78 1.69
N LEU A 120 55.68 -25.77 0.91
CA LEU A 120 54.36 -26.35 0.69
C LEU A 120 53.69 -27.02 1.91
N CYS A 121 52.36 -27.15 1.78
CA CYS A 121 51.48 -28.22 2.27
C CYS A 121 51.03 -28.21 3.74
N ALA A 122 49.78 -27.81 3.97
CA ALA A 122 48.74 -28.61 4.66
C ALA A 122 47.43 -27.82 4.70
N GLU A 123 46.38 -28.38 4.10
CA GLU A 123 45.00 -27.98 4.40
C GLU A 123 44.75 -28.13 5.90
N VAL A 124 44.50 -27.02 6.58
CA VAL A 124 43.89 -27.03 7.92
C VAL A 124 42.58 -26.27 7.79
N SER A 125 41.50 -27.05 7.77
CA SER A 125 40.13 -26.61 7.96
C SER A 125 40.02 -25.76 9.23
N ARG A 126 40.06 -24.43 9.07
CA ARG A 126 39.83 -23.50 10.17
C ARG A 126 38.31 -23.36 10.35
N ALA A 127 37.75 -24.20 11.21
CA ALA A 127 36.41 -23.99 11.74
C ALA A 127 36.34 -22.61 12.41
N THR A 128 35.50 -21.73 11.87
CA THR A 128 35.23 -20.38 12.38
C THR A 128 34.56 -20.51 13.76
N LYS A 129 35.32 -20.39 14.85
CA LYS A 129 34.73 -20.30 16.20
C LYS A 129 33.97 -18.99 16.32
N ALA A 130 32.66 -19.08 16.56
CA ALA A 130 31.81 -17.91 16.78
C ALA A 130 32.27 -17.12 18.04
N PRO A 131 32.21 -15.78 18.04
CA PRO A 131 32.60 -14.97 19.19
C PRO A 131 31.63 -15.18 20.37
N LYS A 132 32.17 -15.58 21.54
CA LYS A 132 31.39 -15.70 22.79
C LYS A 132 31.23 -14.31 23.42
N TYR A 133 29.99 -13.84 23.54
CA TYR A 133 29.66 -12.56 24.20
C TYR A 133 29.40 -12.78 25.70
N THR A 134 29.80 -11.81 26.52
CA THR A 134 29.51 -11.77 27.97
C THR A 134 28.56 -10.62 28.25
N TYR A 135 27.53 -10.87 29.05
CA TYR A 135 26.51 -9.90 29.42
C TYR A 135 26.66 -9.47 30.88
N VAL A 136 26.40 -8.20 31.15
CA VAL A 136 26.49 -7.59 32.49
C VAL A 136 25.09 -7.17 32.92
N ARG A 137 24.78 -7.35 34.21
CA ARG A 137 23.52 -6.87 34.80
C ARG A 137 23.51 -5.36 34.95
N LEU A 138 22.33 -4.77 35.05
CA LEU A 138 22.16 -3.32 35.10
C LEU A 138 22.68 -2.69 36.40
N ASP A 139 22.64 -3.41 37.53
CA ASP A 139 23.19 -3.00 38.83
C ASP A 139 24.73 -3.00 38.89
N GLU A 140 25.37 -3.79 38.03
CA GLU A 140 26.83 -3.97 38.01
C GLU A 140 27.53 -3.04 37.00
N LEU A 141 26.81 -2.10 36.41
CA LEU A 141 27.38 -1.20 35.40
C LEU A 141 28.39 -0.23 35.99
N THR A 142 29.61 -0.27 35.44
CA THR A 142 30.69 0.66 35.78
C THR A 142 30.83 1.73 34.71
N ALA A 143 30.92 3.01 35.10
CA ALA A 143 30.98 4.11 34.14
C ALA A 143 32.25 4.07 33.27
N GLY A 144 32.09 4.39 31.98
CA GLY A 144 33.18 4.43 31.01
C GLY A 144 33.55 3.08 30.39
N SER A 145 32.95 1.98 30.84
CA SER A 145 33.13 0.64 30.26
C SER A 145 32.27 0.43 29.02
N VAL A 146 32.69 -0.51 28.16
CA VAL A 146 31.89 -0.98 27.02
C VAL A 146 31.39 -2.38 27.35
N VAL A 147 30.08 -2.53 27.43
CA VAL A 147 29.41 -3.75 27.90
C VAL A 147 28.36 -4.24 26.91
N ASN A 148 27.89 -5.47 27.11
CA ASN A 148 26.70 -6.00 26.47
C ASN A 148 25.64 -6.22 27.56
N VAL A 149 24.39 -5.85 27.29
CA VAL A 149 23.31 -5.94 28.28
C VAL A 149 22.05 -6.47 27.63
N TYR A 150 21.23 -7.12 28.45
CA TYR A 150 19.82 -7.36 28.18
C TYR A 150 18.99 -6.50 29.12
N GLY A 151 17.78 -6.14 28.69
CA GLY A 151 16.83 -5.49 29.58
C GLY A 151 15.42 -5.46 29.01
N VAL A 152 14.45 -5.48 29.91
CA VAL A 152 13.02 -5.30 29.65
C VAL A 152 12.74 -3.81 29.48
N VAL A 153 12.05 -3.43 28.40
CA VAL A 153 11.71 -2.05 28.08
C VAL A 153 10.57 -1.58 28.97
N VAL A 154 10.82 -0.54 29.77
CA VAL A 154 9.80 0.09 30.63
C VAL A 154 9.30 1.42 30.07
N PHE A 155 10.01 1.99 29.10
CA PHE A 155 9.62 3.19 28.38
C PHE A 155 10.39 3.29 27.07
N PHE A 156 9.77 3.78 26.01
CA PHE A 156 10.46 4.08 24.76
C PHE A 156 9.80 5.25 24.03
N LYS A 157 10.60 5.91 23.20
CA LYS A 157 10.14 6.87 22.19
C LYS A 157 10.32 6.27 20.81
N GLN A 158 9.35 6.52 19.94
CA GLN A 158 9.52 6.22 18.52
C GLN A 158 10.76 6.94 17.97
N PRO A 159 11.51 6.32 17.04
CA PRO A 159 12.65 6.97 16.44
C PRO A 159 12.21 8.28 15.77
N PHE A 160 12.92 9.36 16.06
CA PHE A 160 12.63 10.67 15.50
C PHE A 160 13.87 11.27 14.86
N LYS A 161 13.66 12.04 13.80
CA LYS A 161 14.75 12.68 13.07
C LYS A 161 15.41 13.73 13.95
N THR A 162 16.72 13.65 14.10
CA THR A 162 17.48 14.68 14.81
C THR A 162 17.74 15.88 13.89
N ARG A 163 18.36 16.96 14.43
CA ARG A 163 18.85 18.07 13.59
C ARG A 163 20.01 17.66 12.67
N GLY A 164 20.63 16.50 12.92
CA GLY A 164 21.68 15.93 12.09
C GLY A 164 21.12 15.02 10.98
N THR A 165 21.95 14.10 10.50
CA THR A 165 21.58 13.08 9.51
C THR A 165 20.88 11.87 10.12
N ASP A 166 21.05 11.65 11.42
CA ASP A 166 20.68 10.41 12.08
C ASP A 166 19.29 10.51 12.74
N PHE A 167 18.64 9.36 12.88
CA PHE A 167 17.48 9.17 13.75
C PHE A 167 17.93 8.87 15.18
N CYS A 168 17.12 9.27 16.16
CA CYS A 168 17.36 9.03 17.58
C CYS A 168 16.15 8.33 18.20
N SER A 169 16.40 7.30 19.00
CA SER A 169 15.40 6.69 19.86
C SER A 169 15.91 6.67 21.30
N SER A 170 15.07 7.11 22.24
CA SER A 170 15.34 7.03 23.67
C SER A 170 14.47 5.97 24.30
N LEU A 171 15.07 5.04 25.01
CA LEU A 171 14.39 3.97 25.73
C LEU A 171 14.91 3.86 27.17
N LYS A 172 14.11 3.30 28.07
CA LYS A 172 14.53 2.93 29.41
C LYS A 172 14.32 1.44 29.58
N ILE A 173 15.32 0.78 30.14
CA ILE A 173 15.33 -0.66 30.37
C ILE A 173 15.53 -0.97 31.84
N THR A 174 15.04 -2.12 32.26
CA THR A 174 15.24 -2.73 33.58
C THR A 174 15.58 -4.19 33.42
N ASP A 175 16.16 -4.81 34.44
CA ASP A 175 16.37 -6.26 34.52
C ASP A 175 15.99 -6.73 35.93
N GLN A 176 16.40 -7.95 36.30
CA GLN A 176 16.13 -8.53 37.61
C GLN A 176 16.69 -7.73 38.80
N SER A 177 17.59 -6.77 38.56
CA SER A 177 18.09 -5.85 39.60
C SER A 177 17.11 -4.71 39.93
N ASN A 178 16.09 -4.50 39.09
CA ASN A 178 15.11 -3.41 39.19
C ASN A 178 15.71 -2.00 39.01
N GLU A 179 16.94 -1.90 38.52
CA GLU A 179 17.57 -0.63 38.13
C GLU A 179 17.05 -0.14 36.77
N LYS A 180 16.64 1.12 36.70
CA LYS A 180 16.05 1.72 35.50
C LYS A 180 17.08 2.56 34.77
N ILE A 181 17.57 2.05 33.64
CA ILE A 181 18.69 2.65 32.90
C ILE A 181 18.21 3.23 31.59
N GLY A 182 18.58 4.49 31.33
CA GLY A 182 18.29 5.17 30.07
C GLY A 182 19.25 4.75 28.97
N CYS A 183 18.74 4.49 27.77
CA CYS A 183 19.54 4.20 26.59
C CYS A 183 19.15 5.15 25.46
N THR A 184 20.15 5.73 24.80
CA THR A 184 19.96 6.55 23.60
C THR A 184 20.65 5.89 22.43
N VAL A 185 19.85 5.50 21.43
CA VAL A 185 20.32 4.84 20.21
C VAL A 185 20.21 5.82 19.06
N PHE A 186 21.27 5.93 18.27
CA PHE A 186 21.31 6.74 17.06
C PHE A 186 21.60 5.83 15.87
N CYS A 187 20.76 5.82 14.84
CA CYS A 187 21.01 5.09 13.60
C CYS A 187 20.77 6.02 12.41
N GLU A 188 21.52 5.82 11.32
CA GLU A 188 21.34 6.61 10.10
C GLU A 188 19.98 6.30 9.44
N LYS A 189 19.55 5.04 9.52
CA LYS A 189 18.28 4.57 8.96
C LYS A 189 17.28 4.19 10.03
N LEU A 190 16.00 4.41 9.74
CA LEU A 190 14.89 4.03 10.61
C LEU A 190 14.78 2.50 10.82
N GLU A 191 15.13 1.72 9.79
CA GLU A 191 15.06 0.26 9.79
C GLU A 191 16.04 -0.40 10.79
N ASP A 192 17.15 0.28 11.11
CA ASP A 192 18.20 -0.19 12.00
C ASP A 192 17.93 0.12 13.48
N HIS A 193 16.83 0.82 13.78
CA HIS A 193 16.41 1.05 15.17
C HIS A 193 15.77 -0.20 15.79
N PRO A 194 15.82 -0.35 17.12
CA PRO A 194 15.14 -1.44 17.80
C PRO A 194 13.63 -1.41 17.52
N LYS A 195 13.10 -2.53 17.03
CA LYS A 195 11.67 -2.70 16.70
C LYS A 195 10.87 -3.07 17.95
N ILE A 196 10.65 -2.06 18.80
CA ILE A 196 9.87 -2.16 20.04
C ILE A 196 8.41 -1.79 19.72
N TYR A 197 7.47 -2.65 20.11
CA TYR A 197 6.03 -2.45 19.89
C TYR A 197 5.27 -2.20 21.17
N GLN A 198 5.78 -2.66 22.31
CA GLN A 198 5.12 -2.48 23.60
C GLN A 198 6.11 -2.39 24.76
N ILE A 199 5.62 -1.82 25.86
CA ILE A 199 6.28 -1.90 27.16
C ILE A 199 6.28 -3.37 27.60
N GLY A 200 7.42 -3.87 28.07
CA GLY A 200 7.65 -5.28 28.39
C GLY A 200 8.48 -6.02 27.34
N ASP A 201 8.60 -5.50 26.11
CA ASP A 201 9.53 -6.06 25.10
C ASP A 201 10.96 -6.11 25.66
N ILE A 202 11.74 -7.11 25.26
CA ILE A 202 13.12 -7.28 25.72
C ILE A 202 14.07 -6.75 24.65
N VAL A 203 15.08 -5.99 25.05
CA VAL A 203 16.14 -5.53 24.15
C VAL A 203 17.49 -6.09 24.56
N ARG A 204 18.30 -6.43 23.56
CA ARG A 204 19.70 -6.79 23.71
C ARG A 204 20.55 -5.75 23.02
N LEU A 205 21.50 -5.21 23.77
CA LEU A 205 22.42 -4.18 23.33
C LEU A 205 23.85 -4.72 23.40
N HIS A 206 24.55 -4.72 22.27
CA HIS A 206 25.95 -5.10 22.18
C HIS A 206 26.83 -3.86 22.02
N ARG A 207 27.98 -3.85 22.70
CA ARG A 207 28.99 -2.79 22.64
C ARG A 207 28.42 -1.40 22.95
N VAL A 208 27.73 -1.28 24.08
CA VAL A 208 27.25 0.01 24.61
C VAL A 208 28.23 0.56 25.63
N LYS A 209 28.49 1.87 25.56
CA LYS A 209 29.29 2.58 26.56
C LYS A 209 28.38 3.12 27.65
N THR A 210 28.74 2.83 28.89
CA THR A 210 28.11 3.37 30.09
C THR A 210 28.62 4.78 30.37
N GLN A 211 27.72 5.73 30.60
CA GLN A 211 28.04 7.12 30.91
C GLN A 211 27.11 7.67 31.98
N PHE A 212 27.63 8.47 32.90
CA PHE A 212 26.80 9.24 33.81
C PHE A 212 26.31 10.52 33.14
N PHE A 213 25.00 10.71 33.11
CA PHE A 213 24.36 11.92 32.62
C PHE A 213 23.22 12.30 33.55
N ASN A 214 23.16 13.57 33.99
CA ASN A 214 22.17 14.09 34.95
C ASN A 214 21.97 13.19 36.18
N ASN A 215 23.06 12.80 36.85
CA ASN A 215 23.04 11.88 38.01
C ASN A 215 22.44 10.49 37.75
N SER A 216 22.30 10.06 36.49
CA SER A 216 21.78 8.75 36.12
C SER A 216 22.72 8.02 35.18
N MET A 217 22.82 6.70 35.32
CA MET A 217 23.57 5.86 34.37
C MET A 217 22.82 5.81 33.04
N THR A 218 23.55 6.01 31.94
CA THR A 218 23.01 5.97 30.59
C THR A 218 23.87 5.14 29.66
N LEU A 219 23.23 4.53 28.66
CA LEU A 219 23.86 3.70 27.64
C LEU A 219 23.89 4.45 26.31
N VAL A 220 25.08 4.55 25.73
CA VAL A 220 25.32 5.22 24.44
C VAL A 220 26.01 4.26 23.49
N LYS A 221 25.65 4.30 22.20
CA LYS A 221 26.26 3.44 21.17
C LYS A 221 27.78 3.65 21.06
N THR A 222 28.50 2.60 20.67
CA THR A 222 29.92 2.68 20.28
C THR A 222 30.15 2.06 18.90
N PHE A 223 31.40 2.02 18.44
CA PHE A 223 31.76 1.41 17.17
C PHE A 223 31.45 -0.10 17.16
N GLY A 224 30.69 -0.56 16.17
CA GLY A 224 30.20 -1.94 16.07
C GLY A 224 29.04 -2.27 17.01
N PHE A 225 28.31 -1.25 17.47
CA PHE A 225 27.05 -1.41 18.21
C PHE A 225 26.04 -2.26 17.41
N SER A 226 25.34 -3.14 18.11
CA SER A 226 24.23 -3.92 17.57
C SER A 226 23.10 -3.93 18.58
N VAL A 227 21.87 -3.80 18.09
CA VAL A 227 20.66 -3.87 18.91
C VAL A 227 19.67 -4.82 18.27
N VAL A 228 19.04 -5.64 19.11
CA VAL A 228 17.92 -6.49 18.71
C VAL A 228 16.83 -6.43 19.78
N ALA A 229 15.57 -6.55 19.36
CA ALA A 229 14.42 -6.60 20.25
C ALA A 229 13.73 -7.96 20.17
N PHE A 230 13.14 -8.42 21.25
CA PHE A 230 12.39 -9.66 21.38
C PHE A 230 11.02 -9.36 21.98
N ASP A 231 10.06 -10.24 21.68
CA ASP A 231 8.76 -10.19 22.33
C ASP A 231 8.89 -10.40 23.84
N GLY A 232 8.21 -9.58 24.63
CA GLY A 232 8.16 -9.65 26.08
C GLY A 232 7.18 -10.69 26.64
N VAL A 233 6.25 -11.20 25.84
CA VAL A 233 5.21 -12.13 26.29
C VAL A 233 5.80 -13.51 26.61
N GLU A 234 5.37 -14.13 27.72
CA GLU A 234 5.76 -15.50 28.07
C GLU A 234 5.35 -16.49 26.96
N GLY A 235 6.28 -17.34 26.54
CA GLY A 235 6.06 -18.25 25.41
C GLY A 235 6.06 -17.60 24.03
N GLY A 236 6.30 -16.29 23.92
CA GLY A 236 6.38 -15.57 22.64
C GLY A 236 7.55 -16.01 21.75
N SER A 237 7.52 -15.60 20.48
CA SER A 237 8.56 -15.98 19.49
C SER A 237 9.97 -15.67 19.97
N MET A 238 10.90 -16.59 19.70
CA MET A 238 12.31 -16.48 20.05
C MET A 238 13.15 -15.79 18.98
N GLU A 239 12.52 -15.38 17.88
CA GLU A 239 13.20 -14.69 16.80
C GLU A 239 13.38 -13.21 17.14
N PRO A 240 14.62 -12.69 17.08
CA PRO A 240 14.87 -11.26 17.28
C PRO A 240 14.28 -10.43 16.14
N ARG A 241 13.59 -9.34 16.49
CA ARG A 241 13.11 -8.31 15.56
C ARG A 241 14.30 -7.43 15.16
N THR A 242 14.98 -7.77 14.06
CA THR A 242 16.17 -7.05 13.54
C THR A 242 16.06 -6.77 12.04
N SER A 243 16.85 -5.81 11.53
CA SER A 243 17.11 -5.60 10.08
C SER A 243 18.39 -6.30 9.61
N SER A 244 19.24 -6.75 10.55
CA SER A 244 20.54 -7.34 10.24
C SER A 244 20.42 -8.82 9.85
N ARG A 245 21.04 -9.19 8.73
CA ARG A 245 21.09 -10.58 8.22
C ARG A 245 22.03 -11.49 9.01
N SER A 246 22.85 -10.94 9.91
CA SER A 246 23.81 -11.70 10.71
C SER A 246 23.62 -11.40 12.19
N PHE A 247 22.89 -12.25 12.90
CA PHE A 247 22.81 -12.22 14.35
C PHE A 247 23.26 -13.56 14.93
N HIS A 248 23.99 -13.50 16.04
CA HIS A 248 24.35 -14.69 16.81
C HIS A 248 23.39 -14.79 18.00
N PHE A 249 22.73 -15.94 18.13
CA PHE A 249 21.80 -16.23 19.22
C PHE A 249 22.10 -17.63 19.76
N SER A 250 22.67 -17.67 20.97
CA SER A 250 23.07 -18.93 21.61
C SER A 250 21.95 -19.52 22.47
N GLN A 251 22.11 -20.77 22.91
CA GLN A 251 21.19 -21.37 23.89
C GLN A 251 21.23 -20.64 25.25
N GLU A 252 22.37 -20.02 25.60
CA GLU A 252 22.52 -19.18 26.79
C GLU A 252 21.67 -17.90 26.63
N ASP A 253 21.73 -17.24 25.47
CA ASP A 253 20.90 -16.07 25.13
C ASP A 253 19.40 -16.40 25.24
N ARG A 254 18.99 -17.60 24.78
CA ARG A 254 17.60 -18.07 24.84
C ARG A 254 17.10 -18.20 26.28
N ARG A 255 17.91 -18.75 27.17
CA ARG A 255 17.57 -18.86 28.61
C ARG A 255 17.45 -17.48 29.25
N THR A 256 18.37 -16.57 28.97
CA THR A 256 18.31 -15.21 29.52
C THR A 256 17.03 -14.47 29.10
N VAL A 257 16.58 -14.64 27.85
CA VAL A 257 15.31 -14.06 27.39
C VAL A 257 14.11 -14.70 28.09
N GLU A 258 14.06 -16.03 28.21
CA GLU A 258 13.01 -16.74 28.97
C GLU A 258 12.95 -16.29 30.44
N GLU A 259 14.09 -16.20 31.11
CA GLU A 259 14.19 -15.75 32.50
C GLU A 259 13.69 -14.31 32.67
N LEU A 260 14.00 -13.42 31.72
CA LEU A 260 13.51 -12.03 31.73
C LEU A 260 12.01 -11.94 31.48
N ARG A 261 11.46 -12.77 30.58
CA ARG A 261 9.99 -12.84 30.34
C ARG A 261 9.25 -13.25 31.61
N SER A 262 9.69 -14.35 32.22
CA SER A 262 9.04 -14.84 33.44
C SER A 262 9.24 -13.92 34.62
N TRP A 263 10.39 -13.24 34.71
CA TRP A 263 10.58 -12.20 35.72
C TRP A 263 9.63 -11.02 35.50
N ALA A 264 9.51 -10.51 34.26
CA ALA A 264 8.67 -9.37 33.93
C ALA A 264 7.18 -9.66 34.12
N ALA A 265 6.72 -10.89 33.84
CA ALA A 265 5.34 -11.31 34.05
C ALA A 265 4.96 -11.36 35.55
N ASN A 266 5.90 -11.79 36.40
CA ASN A 266 5.69 -11.91 37.85
C ASN A 266 5.81 -10.57 38.59
N GLN A 267 6.54 -9.62 38.03
CA GLN A 267 6.68 -8.30 38.59
C GLN A 267 5.62 -7.37 37.99
N ALA A 268 4.65 -6.93 38.79
CA ALA A 268 3.71 -5.86 38.46
C ALA A 268 4.37 -4.47 38.24
N LEU A 269 5.61 -4.45 37.73
CA LEU A 269 6.42 -3.28 37.39
C LEU A 269 5.94 -2.54 36.15
N LEU A 270 5.27 -3.25 35.23
CA LEU A 270 4.83 -2.68 33.97
C LEU A 270 3.51 -1.93 34.20
N PRO A 271 3.41 -0.65 33.79
CA PRO A 271 2.13 0.05 33.75
C PRO A 271 1.11 -0.79 32.98
N ALA A 272 -0.16 -0.78 33.40
CA ALA A 272 -1.24 -1.39 32.64
C ALA A 272 -1.16 -0.93 31.18
N ALA A 273 -1.32 -1.87 30.24
CA ALA A 273 -1.19 -1.58 28.83
C ALA A 273 -2.13 -0.42 28.47
N PRO A 274 -1.61 0.71 27.96
CA PRO A 274 -2.43 1.86 27.57
C PRO A 274 -3.25 1.58 26.31
N THR A 275 -3.11 0.40 25.72
CA THR A 275 -3.84 -0.04 24.54
C THR A 275 -5.29 -0.36 24.90
N ILE A 276 -6.24 0.39 24.35
CA ILE A 276 -7.68 0.15 24.49
C ILE A 276 -8.34 0.17 23.12
N ALA A 277 -9.45 -0.55 22.99
CA ALA A 277 -10.27 -0.52 21.79
C ALA A 277 -11.09 0.79 21.70
N LEU A 278 -11.52 1.16 20.48
CA LEU A 278 -12.40 2.31 20.22
C LEU A 278 -13.71 2.24 21.01
N SER A 279 -14.20 1.02 21.27
CA SER A 279 -15.38 0.75 22.11
C SER A 279 -15.21 1.11 23.60
N ALA A 280 -13.96 1.17 24.10
CA ALA A 280 -13.66 1.45 25.50
C ALA A 280 -13.11 2.87 25.73
N VAL A 281 -13.00 3.68 24.67
CA VAL A 281 -12.44 5.03 24.73
C VAL A 281 -13.25 5.94 25.65
N GLN A 282 -12.52 6.72 26.47
CA GLN A 282 -13.10 7.76 27.32
C GLN A 282 -12.72 9.17 26.82
N PRO A 283 -13.63 10.15 26.87
CA PRO A 283 -13.31 11.53 26.53
C PRO A 283 -12.20 12.08 27.42
N LYS A 284 -11.33 12.92 26.85
CA LYS A 284 -10.16 13.54 27.53
C LYS A 284 -9.05 12.55 27.93
N ALA A 285 -9.16 11.27 27.58
CA ALA A 285 -8.13 10.28 27.83
C ALA A 285 -6.99 10.33 26.79
N TYR A 286 -5.84 9.83 27.21
CA TYR A 286 -4.74 9.44 26.31
C TYR A 286 -4.65 7.92 26.32
N PHE A 287 -4.52 7.32 25.15
CA PHE A 287 -4.49 5.88 24.99
C PHE A 287 -3.69 5.48 23.76
N ASP A 288 -3.34 4.20 23.68
CA ASP A 288 -2.74 3.61 22.49
C ASP A 288 -3.81 2.87 21.69
N LEU A 289 -3.80 3.00 20.36
CA LEU A 289 -4.77 2.36 19.48
C LEU A 289 -4.05 1.42 18.52
N THR A 290 -4.46 0.15 18.49
CA THR A 290 -4.10 -0.79 17.43
C THR A 290 -5.24 -0.85 16.43
N CYS A 291 -4.97 -0.56 15.17
CA CYS A 291 -5.99 -0.40 14.14
C CYS A 291 -5.43 -0.72 12.76
N GLN A 292 -6.29 -0.90 11.78
CA GLN A 292 -5.92 -0.95 10.37
C GLN A 292 -6.20 0.41 9.72
N LEU A 293 -5.31 0.86 8.83
CA LEU A 293 -5.47 2.07 8.04
C LEU A 293 -6.37 1.78 6.84
N LEU A 294 -7.46 2.51 6.70
CA LEU A 294 -8.40 2.35 5.58
C LEU A 294 -8.18 3.41 4.51
N ALA A 295 -7.98 4.66 4.93
CA ALA A 295 -7.70 5.76 4.01
C ALA A 295 -6.90 6.85 4.73
N LYS A 296 -6.19 7.67 3.98
CA LYS A 296 -5.51 8.86 4.51
C LYS A 296 -5.74 10.04 3.58
N ALA A 297 -5.72 11.26 4.10
CA ALA A 297 -5.83 12.46 3.29
C ALA A 297 -4.97 13.60 3.86
N ALA A 298 -4.23 14.28 2.99
CA ALA A 298 -3.47 15.47 3.39
C ALA A 298 -4.43 16.67 3.50
N VAL A 299 -4.81 17.04 4.72
CA VAL A 299 -5.72 18.19 4.95
C VAL A 299 -5.00 19.49 4.67
N ASP A 300 -3.77 19.64 5.16
CA ASP A 300 -2.89 20.77 4.89
C ASP A 300 -1.39 20.36 5.01
N THR A 301 -0.48 21.35 5.00
CA THR A 301 0.96 21.08 5.15
C THR A 301 1.36 20.54 6.52
N THR A 302 0.54 20.75 7.54
CA THR A 302 0.78 20.47 8.96
C THR A 302 -0.11 19.38 9.56
N CYS A 303 -1.11 18.91 8.81
CA CYS A 303 -2.12 17.96 9.26
C CYS A 303 -2.42 16.90 8.19
N THR A 304 -2.43 15.63 8.59
CA THR A 304 -2.89 14.49 7.78
C THR A 304 -4.01 13.77 8.53
N LEU A 305 -5.11 13.54 7.84
CA LEU A 305 -6.22 12.73 8.34
C LEU A 305 -5.91 11.26 8.06
N LEU A 306 -6.05 10.41 9.07
CA LEU A 306 -6.07 8.96 8.94
C LEU A 306 -7.47 8.45 9.30
N ARG A 307 -8.07 7.68 8.40
CA ARG A 307 -9.31 6.94 8.64
C ARG A 307 -8.91 5.52 9.05
N VAL A 308 -9.15 5.17 10.29
CA VAL A 308 -8.71 3.90 10.89
C VAL A 308 -9.85 3.19 11.59
N TRP A 309 -9.73 1.88 11.75
CA TRP A 309 -10.69 1.07 12.50
C TRP A 309 -9.99 -0.05 13.26
N ASP A 310 -10.58 -0.49 14.37
CA ASP A 310 -10.13 -1.65 15.14
C ASP A 310 -11.16 -2.79 15.17
N GLY A 311 -12.18 -2.70 14.32
CA GLY A 311 -13.33 -3.61 14.28
C GLY A 311 -14.37 -3.38 15.38
N THR A 312 -14.16 -2.44 16.31
CA THR A 312 -15.11 -2.16 17.39
C THR A 312 -15.81 -0.81 17.20
N ARG A 313 -17.08 -0.75 17.63
CA ARG A 313 -17.88 0.49 17.56
C ARG A 313 -17.61 1.37 18.77
N SER A 314 -17.25 2.64 18.54
CA SER A 314 -17.11 3.60 19.63
C SER A 314 -18.47 3.92 20.26
N PRO A 315 -18.58 4.05 21.60
CA PRO A 315 -19.81 4.46 22.27
C PRO A 315 -20.13 5.93 22.05
N HIS A 316 -19.19 6.71 21.49
CA HIS A 316 -19.33 8.14 21.24
C HIS A 316 -19.45 8.42 19.74
N THR A 317 -20.23 9.43 19.39
CA THR A 317 -20.31 9.92 18.00
C THR A 317 -18.97 10.50 17.59
N LEU A 318 -18.30 9.91 16.60
CA LEU A 318 -16.98 10.36 16.17
C LEU A 318 -17.08 11.57 15.23
N LEU A 319 -16.06 12.44 15.29
CA LEU A 319 -15.97 13.61 14.41
C LEU A 319 -15.89 13.15 12.94
N LYS A 320 -16.83 13.60 12.12
CA LYS A 320 -16.76 13.44 10.66
C LYS A 320 -15.98 14.61 10.06
N VAL A 321 -14.92 14.30 9.32
CA VAL A 321 -14.12 15.30 8.61
C VAL A 321 -14.40 15.13 7.12
N MET A 322 -14.99 16.14 6.50
CA MET A 322 -15.19 16.16 5.06
C MET A 322 -13.88 16.58 4.39
N VAL A 323 -13.30 15.70 3.58
CA VAL A 323 -12.10 15.99 2.78
C VAL A 323 -12.44 15.79 1.31
N GLU A 324 -11.86 16.59 0.43
CA GLU A 324 -12.09 16.46 -1.01
C GLU A 324 -11.63 15.08 -1.51
N PRO A 325 -12.42 14.41 -2.38
CA PRO A 325 -12.09 13.07 -2.88
C PRO A 325 -10.71 12.99 -3.54
N ASN A 326 -10.28 14.08 -4.20
CA ASN A 326 -9.05 14.13 -4.98
C ASN A 326 -7.75 14.12 -4.14
N VAL A 327 -7.85 14.27 -2.81
CA VAL A 327 -6.69 14.33 -1.89
C VAL A 327 -6.66 13.11 -0.96
N THR A 328 -7.63 12.22 -1.08
CA THR A 328 -7.76 11.01 -0.26
C THR A 328 -7.10 9.83 -0.97
N GLU A 329 -6.14 9.20 -0.31
CA GLU A 329 -5.54 7.92 -0.71
C GLU A 329 -6.27 6.79 0.03
N GLY A 330 -6.98 5.93 -0.70
CA GLY A 330 -7.88 4.89 -0.19
C GLY A 330 -9.36 5.18 -0.51
N PRO A 331 -10.31 4.32 -0.09
CA PRO A 331 -11.72 4.50 -0.40
C PRO A 331 -12.29 5.79 0.20
N SER A 332 -12.99 6.59 -0.63
CA SER A 332 -13.57 7.87 -0.21
C SER A 332 -14.81 7.71 0.68
N SER A 333 -15.51 6.58 0.57
CA SER A 333 -16.75 6.27 1.30
C SER A 333 -16.82 4.78 1.60
N PHE A 334 -17.39 4.45 2.76
CA PHE A 334 -17.65 3.07 3.18
C PHE A 334 -19.16 2.86 3.36
N SER A 335 -19.61 1.61 3.42
CA SER A 335 -20.99 1.25 3.74
C SER A 335 -21.42 1.88 5.08
N GLN A 336 -22.72 2.15 5.25
CA GLN A 336 -23.23 2.87 6.42
C GLN A 336 -22.88 2.15 7.75
N GLU A 337 -22.77 0.83 7.71
CA GLU A 337 -22.38 0.01 8.86
C GLU A 337 -20.89 0.15 9.18
N ARG A 338 -20.00 0.06 8.17
CA ARG A 338 -18.54 0.26 8.29
C ARG A 338 -18.19 1.68 8.68
N GLU A 339 -18.86 2.68 8.11
CA GLU A 339 -18.66 4.10 8.44
C GLU A 339 -18.89 4.38 9.94
N GLY A 340 -19.71 3.56 10.62
CA GLY A 340 -19.92 3.64 12.06
C GLY A 340 -18.83 3.00 12.94
N LEU A 341 -17.89 2.27 12.35
CA LEU A 341 -16.71 1.68 13.00
C LEU A 341 -15.44 2.52 12.77
N ILE A 342 -15.47 3.42 11.79
CA ILE A 342 -14.30 4.20 11.38
C ILE A 342 -14.08 5.40 12.31
N ALA A 343 -12.86 5.49 12.83
CA ALA A 343 -12.36 6.62 13.58
C ALA A 343 -11.50 7.54 12.70
N ASN A 344 -11.79 8.84 12.75
CA ASN A 344 -10.98 9.87 12.10
C ASN A 344 -9.91 10.37 13.07
N VAL A 345 -8.64 10.18 12.72
CA VAL A 345 -7.47 10.59 13.49
C VAL A 345 -6.74 11.71 12.78
N LEU A 346 -6.62 12.88 13.43
CA LEU A 346 -5.88 14.04 12.93
C LEU A 346 -4.43 13.99 13.42
N VAL A 347 -3.49 13.85 12.49
CA VAL A 347 -2.06 13.71 12.75
C VAL A 347 -1.33 15.01 12.43
N TYR A 348 -0.60 15.55 13.40
CA TYR A 348 0.05 16.87 13.30
C TYR A 348 1.59 16.82 13.30
N ASP A 349 2.19 17.88 12.77
CA ASP A 349 3.61 18.24 12.89
C ASP A 349 4.59 17.15 12.38
N ASN A 350 5.54 16.71 13.22
CA ASN A 350 6.61 15.77 12.88
C ASN A 350 6.10 14.37 12.51
N HIS A 351 4.83 14.05 12.78
CA HIS A 351 4.24 12.76 12.44
C HIS A 351 3.66 12.75 11.03
N VAL A 352 3.47 13.91 10.40
CA VAL A 352 2.91 14.05 9.04
C VAL A 352 3.77 13.39 7.99
N GLU A 353 5.10 13.58 8.04
CA GLU A 353 6.02 12.96 7.06
C GLU A 353 5.95 11.44 7.09
N TYR A 354 5.78 10.86 8.29
CA TYR A 354 5.63 9.42 8.47
C TYR A 354 4.23 8.96 8.05
N ALA A 355 3.18 9.71 8.43
CA ALA A 355 1.80 9.42 8.04
C ALA A 355 1.58 9.41 6.52
N ARG A 356 2.29 10.29 5.78
CA ARG A 356 2.28 10.30 4.30
C ARG A 356 2.88 9.04 3.67
N GLN A 357 3.79 8.35 4.36
CA GLN A 357 4.43 7.13 3.85
C GLN A 357 3.60 5.86 4.12
N LEU A 358 2.58 5.94 4.98
CA LEU A 358 1.70 4.81 5.30
C LEU A 358 0.83 4.46 4.09
N LYS A 359 0.52 3.18 3.92
CA LYS A 359 -0.36 2.70 2.86
C LYS A 359 -1.70 2.24 3.43
N PRO A 360 -2.84 2.53 2.77
CA PRO A 360 -4.09 1.82 3.06
C PRO A 360 -3.85 0.31 3.14
N GLY A 361 -4.49 -0.36 4.11
CA GLY A 361 -4.26 -1.76 4.44
C GLY A 361 -3.25 -2.00 5.57
N ASP A 362 -2.34 -1.05 5.85
CA ASP A 362 -1.32 -1.21 6.89
C ASP A 362 -1.94 -1.39 8.29
N PHE A 363 -1.40 -2.33 9.07
CA PHE A 363 -1.72 -2.48 10.50
C PHE A 363 -0.84 -1.54 11.33
N LEU A 364 -1.48 -0.65 12.08
CA LEU A 364 -0.83 0.43 12.81
C LEU A 364 -1.05 0.31 14.31
N ARG A 365 -0.02 0.70 15.07
CA ARG A 365 -0.16 1.13 16.46
C ARG A 365 0.12 2.63 16.58
N ILE A 366 -0.86 3.36 17.09
CA ILE A 366 -0.79 4.79 17.36
C ILE A 366 -0.63 4.97 18.86
N TYR A 367 0.48 5.59 19.28
CA TYR A 367 0.83 5.74 20.69
C TYR A 367 0.43 7.11 21.23
N ASN A 368 -0.14 7.12 22.43
CA ASN A 368 -0.54 8.31 23.18
C ASN A 368 -1.45 9.25 22.36
N LEU A 369 -2.47 8.65 21.73
CA LEU A 369 -3.54 9.33 21.00
C LEU A 369 -4.47 10.04 21.98
N ARG A 370 -4.89 11.26 21.66
CA ARG A 370 -5.77 12.07 22.52
C ARG A 370 -7.20 12.04 22.04
N ALA A 371 -8.14 11.69 22.93
CA ALA A 371 -9.57 11.83 22.69
C ALA A 371 -10.05 13.22 23.17
N ILE A 372 -10.48 14.08 22.25
CA ILE A 372 -10.95 15.43 22.53
C ILE A 372 -12.47 15.50 22.28
N PRO A 373 -13.30 15.82 23.29
CA PRO A 373 -14.70 16.13 23.05
C PRO A 373 -14.80 17.50 22.35
N GLY A 374 -15.50 17.53 21.22
CA GLY A 374 -15.75 18.71 20.40
C GLY A 374 -17.22 19.14 20.46
N SER A 375 -17.43 20.45 20.57
CA SER A 375 -18.69 21.12 20.24
C SER A 375 -18.58 21.61 18.79
N SER A 376 -19.57 21.30 17.95
CA SER A 376 -19.60 21.78 16.57
C SER A 376 -19.82 23.30 16.54
N LYS A 377 -18.73 24.06 16.54
CA LYS A 377 -18.69 25.38 15.91
C LYS A 377 -17.77 25.27 14.69
N VAL A 378 -18.34 24.81 13.58
CA VAL A 378 -17.69 24.92 12.27
C VAL A 378 -17.47 26.42 11.99
N PRO A 379 -16.22 26.90 11.76
CA PRO A 379 -16.01 28.28 11.33
C PRO A 379 -16.55 28.45 9.91
N GLY A 380 -17.72 29.09 9.74
CA GLY A 380 -18.16 29.57 8.43
C GLY A 380 -19.62 29.36 8.03
N LEU A 381 -20.47 28.67 8.81
CA LEU A 381 -21.90 28.56 8.50
C LEU A 381 -22.77 29.34 9.49
N THR A 382 -23.56 30.26 8.93
CA THR A 382 -24.51 31.11 9.62
C THR A 382 -25.61 30.30 10.31
N SER A 383 -26.02 30.82 11.46
CA SER A 383 -27.01 30.28 12.38
C SER A 383 -28.30 29.79 11.74
N SER A 384 -28.65 28.53 12.00
CA SER A 384 -30.01 28.13 12.40
C SER A 384 -30.02 26.68 12.87
N GLN A 385 -30.33 26.50 14.16
CA GLN A 385 -30.86 25.31 14.81
C GLN A 385 -30.22 23.96 14.44
N GLN A 386 -29.28 23.47 15.25
CA GLN A 386 -28.99 22.05 15.37
C GLN A 386 -28.47 21.74 16.79
N GLU A 387 -28.99 20.67 17.37
CA GLU A 387 -28.65 20.17 18.70
C GLU A 387 -27.12 20.03 18.85
N GLU A 388 -26.58 20.41 20.00
CA GLU A 388 -25.17 20.19 20.36
C GLU A 388 -24.91 18.68 20.45
N VAL A 389 -24.61 18.04 19.32
CA VAL A 389 -24.13 16.66 19.31
C VAL A 389 -22.67 16.71 19.73
N ASP A 390 -22.37 16.25 20.93
CA ASP A 390 -21.00 16.07 21.41
C ASP A 390 -20.28 15.05 20.50
N HIS A 391 -19.29 15.51 19.74
CA HIS A 391 -18.48 14.65 18.89
C HIS A 391 -17.15 14.34 19.56
N LEU A 392 -16.62 13.13 19.41
CA LEU A 392 -15.29 12.78 19.88
C LEU A 392 -14.28 12.82 18.71
N ALA A 393 -13.24 13.64 18.86
CA ALA A 393 -12.18 13.79 17.88
C ALA A 393 -10.88 13.17 18.39
N PHE A 394 -10.16 12.44 17.53
CA PHE A 394 -8.88 11.84 17.86
C PHE A 394 -7.72 12.66 17.30
N HIS A 395 -6.83 13.11 18.17
CA HIS A 395 -5.72 13.99 17.80
C HIS A 395 -4.38 13.38 18.20
N LEU A 396 -3.48 13.26 17.23
CA LEU A 396 -2.07 12.97 17.45
C LEU A 396 -1.26 14.27 17.31
N HIS A 397 -1.12 14.97 18.43
CA HIS A 397 -0.38 16.23 18.50
C HIS A 397 1.12 16.05 18.18
N GLY A 398 1.80 17.11 17.72
CA GLY A 398 3.24 17.08 17.50
C GLY A 398 4.09 16.79 18.74
N GLY A 399 5.32 16.39 18.47
CA GLY A 399 6.32 15.97 19.44
C GLY A 399 6.29 14.48 19.77
N THR A 400 7.33 14.05 20.47
CA THR A 400 7.56 12.63 20.88
C THR A 400 7.44 12.46 22.40
N ALA A 401 6.71 13.36 23.07
CA ALA A 401 6.48 13.28 24.50
C ALA A 401 5.66 12.03 24.83
N PHE A 402 5.95 11.40 25.98
CA PHE A 402 5.23 10.19 26.44
C PHE A 402 5.21 9.03 25.44
N GLY A 403 6.23 8.93 24.57
CA GLY A 403 6.32 7.84 23.59
C GLY A 403 5.44 8.03 22.34
N ARG A 404 4.77 9.18 22.21
CA ARG A 404 3.87 9.49 21.10
C ARG A 404 4.49 9.25 19.72
N GLY A 405 3.72 8.60 18.85
CA GLY A 405 4.05 8.39 17.44
C GLY A 405 3.19 7.30 16.81
N ILE A 406 3.55 6.91 15.60
CA ILE A 406 2.87 5.88 14.82
C ILE A 406 3.89 4.80 14.47
N ARG A 407 3.49 3.52 14.50
CA ARG A 407 4.32 2.40 14.07
C ARG A 407 3.51 1.40 13.26
N ILE A 408 4.10 0.85 12.20
CA ILE A 408 3.53 -0.28 11.46
C ILE A 408 3.84 -1.56 12.26
N LEU A 409 2.83 -2.39 12.48
CA LEU A 409 2.94 -3.70 13.10
C LEU A 409 3.02 -4.77 12.01
N PRO A 410 3.87 -5.81 12.18
CA PRO A 410 3.94 -6.92 11.24
C PRO A 410 2.71 -7.82 11.39
N GLU A 411 2.29 -8.46 10.31
CA GLU A 411 1.07 -9.29 10.28
C GLU A 411 1.10 -10.50 11.21
N ASN A 412 2.29 -11.01 11.52
CA ASN A 412 2.50 -12.10 12.46
C ASN A 412 2.47 -11.67 13.94
N CYS A 413 2.27 -10.37 14.22
CA CYS A 413 2.15 -9.88 15.59
C CYS A 413 0.85 -10.41 16.23
N PRO A 414 0.88 -10.90 17.49
CA PRO A 414 -0.32 -11.40 18.18
C PRO A 414 -1.47 -10.38 18.22
N ASP A 415 -1.15 -9.10 18.41
CA ASP A 415 -2.13 -8.01 18.42
C ASP A 415 -2.80 -7.83 17.05
N VAL A 416 -2.05 -8.03 15.96
CA VAL A 416 -2.57 -7.95 14.60
C VAL A 416 -3.39 -9.19 14.26
N GLN A 417 -2.97 -10.38 14.69
CA GLN A 417 -3.76 -11.61 14.54
C GLN A 417 -5.08 -11.53 15.33
N GLN A 418 -5.07 -10.93 16.51
CA GLN A 418 -6.30 -10.65 17.25
C GLN A 418 -7.18 -9.65 16.50
N LEU A 419 -6.60 -8.57 15.98
CA LEU A 419 -7.33 -7.59 15.18
C LEU A 419 -7.93 -8.24 13.92
N LYS A 420 -7.15 -8.99 13.13
CA LYS A 420 -7.63 -9.71 11.94
C LYS A 420 -8.84 -10.59 12.24
N ARG A 421 -8.80 -11.37 13.33
CA ARG A 421 -9.96 -12.18 13.78
C ARG A 421 -11.21 -11.35 14.09
N VAL A 422 -11.05 -10.14 14.61
CA VAL A 422 -12.18 -9.21 14.86
C VAL A 422 -12.68 -8.59 13.56
N LEU A 423 -11.78 -8.29 12.62
CA LEU A 423 -12.12 -7.74 11.31
C LEU A 423 -12.82 -8.76 10.42
N GLU A 424 -12.37 -10.02 10.40
CA GLU A 424 -12.98 -11.16 9.67
C GLU A 424 -14.38 -11.51 10.21
N ALA A 425 -14.66 -11.20 11.47
CA ALA A 425 -15.99 -11.36 12.06
C ALA A 425 -16.99 -10.25 11.62
N CYS A 426 -16.51 -9.17 11.01
CA CYS A 426 -17.36 -8.18 10.36
C CYS A 426 -17.55 -8.59 8.90
N PRO A 427 -18.79 -8.61 8.36
CA PRO A 427 -19.03 -9.01 6.98
C PRO A 427 -18.18 -8.16 6.01
N GLU A 428 -17.45 -8.84 5.13
CA GLU A 428 -16.66 -8.19 4.10
C GLU A 428 -17.57 -7.69 2.98
N ASP A 429 -17.46 -6.40 2.67
CA ASP A 429 -17.80 -5.89 1.34
C ASP A 429 -16.57 -6.21 0.48
N ASP A 430 -16.72 -7.18 -0.44
CA ASP A 430 -15.82 -7.39 -1.57
C ASP A 430 -15.70 -6.06 -2.33
N GLU A 431 -14.53 -5.42 -2.42
CA GLU A 431 -14.11 -4.58 -3.57
C GLU A 431 -12.61 -4.23 -3.52
N ASP A 432 -11.92 -4.70 -4.59
CA ASP A 432 -10.89 -4.04 -5.43
C ASP A 432 -9.69 -3.30 -4.78
N ASP A 433 -8.50 -3.92 -4.86
CA ASP A 433 -7.20 -3.27 -4.60
C ASP A 433 -6.31 -3.22 -5.85
N PHE A 434 -6.64 -2.34 -6.80
CA PHE A 434 -5.71 -2.01 -7.90
C PHE A 434 -4.72 -0.92 -7.48
N SER A 435 -3.44 -1.30 -7.34
CA SER A 435 -2.33 -0.35 -7.46
C SER A 435 -1.53 -0.61 -8.74
N GLU A 436 -1.38 0.46 -9.53
CA GLU A 436 -0.72 0.51 -10.83
C GLU A 436 0.72 -0.02 -10.78
N LEU A 437 1.00 -1.08 -11.54
CA LEU A 437 2.34 -1.44 -11.96
C LEU A 437 2.46 -1.27 -13.48
N ASN A 438 3.57 -0.66 -13.85
CA ASN A 438 3.98 -0.21 -15.18
C ASN A 438 4.10 -1.36 -16.20
N ASP A 439 3.23 -1.37 -17.22
CA ASP A 439 3.04 -2.41 -18.25
C ASP A 439 4.12 -2.50 -19.35
N SER A 440 5.41 -2.28 -19.04
CA SER A 440 6.46 -2.45 -20.07
C SER A 440 7.77 -3.04 -19.56
N ALA A 441 7.81 -3.61 -18.35
CA ALA A 441 8.99 -4.31 -17.83
C ALA A 441 8.75 -5.79 -17.47
N LEU A 442 7.51 -6.31 -17.54
CA LEU A 442 7.18 -7.69 -17.15
C LEU A 442 7.02 -8.68 -18.32
N LEU A 443 7.10 -8.22 -19.58
CA LEU A 443 7.05 -9.10 -20.76
C LEU A 443 8.39 -9.78 -21.11
N GLU A 444 9.50 -9.45 -20.44
CA GLU A 444 10.82 -10.07 -20.73
C GLU A 444 11.39 -10.96 -19.60
N ILE A 445 10.68 -11.17 -18.48
CA ILE A 445 11.17 -12.03 -17.37
C ILE A 445 10.48 -13.42 -17.35
N TRP A 446 9.60 -13.75 -18.30
CA TRP A 446 8.79 -14.99 -18.27
C TRP A 446 9.26 -16.08 -19.25
N SER A 447 10.56 -16.24 -19.45
CA SER A 447 11.11 -17.36 -20.25
C SER A 447 12.37 -17.98 -19.64
N THR A 448 12.38 -18.19 -18.32
CA THR A 448 13.36 -19.08 -17.69
C THR A 448 12.75 -19.73 -16.43
N PRO A 449 12.76 -21.06 -16.32
CA PRO A 449 12.26 -21.74 -15.12
C PRO A 449 13.21 -21.50 -13.94
N PRO A 450 12.72 -21.13 -12.74
CA PRO A 450 13.53 -21.21 -11.53
C PRO A 450 13.69 -22.68 -11.11
N GLU A 451 14.92 -23.07 -10.82
CA GLU A 451 15.25 -24.34 -10.20
C GLU A 451 14.58 -24.48 -8.82
N SER A 452 14.15 -25.70 -8.55
CA SER A 452 13.43 -26.20 -7.38
C SER A 452 14.09 -25.90 -6.03
N LEU A 453 13.28 -25.47 -5.05
CA LEU A 453 13.47 -25.78 -3.63
C LEU A 453 12.11 -26.05 -2.98
N ASP A 454 12.09 -27.08 -2.15
CA ASP A 454 10.94 -27.84 -1.64
C ASP A 454 9.82 -26.99 -1.00
N ALA A 455 8.56 -27.32 -1.30
CA ALA A 455 7.37 -26.80 -0.63
C ALA A 455 6.45 -27.95 -0.21
N GLU A 456 6.10 -27.97 1.08
CA GLU A 456 5.20 -28.95 1.69
C GLU A 456 3.76 -28.83 1.19
N ALA A 457 3.06 -29.98 1.10
CA ALA A 457 1.73 -30.14 0.52
C ALA A 457 0.64 -29.33 1.25
N VAL A 458 -0.12 -28.54 0.49
CA VAL A 458 -1.31 -27.79 0.93
C VAL A 458 -2.56 -28.61 0.62
N GLU A 459 -3.36 -28.95 1.64
CA GLU A 459 -4.69 -29.56 1.45
C GLU A 459 -5.69 -28.49 0.98
N CYS A 460 -6.30 -28.68 -0.20
CA CYS A 460 -7.47 -27.94 -0.68
C CYS A 460 -8.70 -28.85 -0.57
N SER A 461 -9.81 -28.34 -0.03
CA SER A 461 -11.06 -29.11 0.14
C SER A 461 -12.25 -28.32 -0.40
N ALA A 462 -13.06 -28.92 -1.27
CA ALA A 462 -14.32 -28.30 -1.71
C ALA A 462 -15.39 -28.46 -0.63
N GLU A 463 -16.09 -27.38 -0.27
CA GLU A 463 -17.20 -27.38 0.69
C GLU A 463 -18.56 -27.42 -0.02
N ARG A 464 -19.54 -28.01 0.68
CA ARG A 464 -20.86 -28.36 0.15
C ARG A 464 -21.84 -27.22 0.39
N SER A 465 -22.74 -26.96 -0.57
CA SER A 465 -23.85 -25.99 -0.38
C SER A 465 -25.23 -26.65 -0.29
N CYS A 466 -25.34 -27.97 -0.05
CA CYS A 466 -26.62 -28.70 -0.04
C CYS A 466 -26.82 -29.63 1.17
N ASP A 467 -28.02 -29.62 1.76
CA ASP A 467 -28.37 -30.23 3.07
C ASP A 467 -28.77 -31.73 3.05
N HIS A 468 -28.52 -32.47 1.97
CA HIS A 468 -28.93 -33.88 1.86
C HIS A 468 -27.76 -34.85 2.11
N SER A 469 -27.90 -35.68 3.15
CA SER A 469 -26.92 -36.70 3.56
C SER A 469 -26.99 -37.95 2.67
N THR A 470 -26.26 -37.93 1.55
CA THR A 470 -26.08 -39.13 0.70
C THR A 470 -24.61 -39.54 0.66
N GLN A 471 -24.32 -40.83 0.86
CA GLN A 471 -22.95 -41.37 0.77
C GLN A 471 -22.35 -41.11 -0.63
N PRO A 472 -21.05 -40.80 -0.73
CA PRO A 472 -20.39 -40.57 -2.02
C PRO A 472 -20.41 -41.83 -2.87
N LEU A 473 -20.83 -41.70 -4.13
CA LEU A 473 -20.83 -42.75 -5.15
C LEU A 473 -19.52 -42.74 -5.94
N THR A 474 -19.16 -43.89 -6.51
CA THR A 474 -18.01 -43.97 -7.43
C THR A 474 -18.38 -43.49 -8.83
N LEU A 475 -17.42 -42.99 -9.60
CA LEU A 475 -17.64 -42.53 -10.98
C LEU A 475 -18.20 -43.64 -11.87
N SER A 476 -17.81 -44.90 -11.62
CA SER A 476 -18.34 -46.07 -12.35
C SER A 476 -19.84 -46.33 -12.09
N GLU A 477 -20.36 -45.97 -10.91
CA GLU A 477 -21.79 -46.06 -10.57
C GLU A 477 -22.59 -44.86 -11.12
N VAL A 478 -21.97 -43.68 -11.15
CA VAL A 478 -22.55 -42.48 -11.78
C VAL A 478 -22.74 -42.67 -13.29
N LYS A 479 -21.80 -43.34 -13.97
CA LYS A 479 -21.94 -43.72 -15.39
C LYS A 479 -23.09 -44.70 -15.67
N ARG A 480 -23.50 -45.49 -14.67
CA ARG A 480 -24.58 -46.48 -14.79
C ARG A 480 -25.94 -45.99 -14.28
N SER A 481 -25.99 -44.77 -13.74
CA SER A 481 -27.19 -44.18 -13.15
C SER A 481 -28.06 -43.46 -14.17
N ASP A 482 -29.37 -43.34 -13.88
CA ASP A 482 -30.32 -42.65 -14.75
C ASP A 482 -30.09 -41.13 -14.79
N PRO A 483 -30.22 -40.46 -15.96
CA PRO A 483 -30.09 -39.01 -16.09
C PRO A 483 -31.10 -38.24 -15.21
N GLY A 484 -30.69 -37.10 -14.65
CA GLY A 484 -31.56 -36.19 -13.88
C GLY A 484 -31.50 -36.31 -12.35
N ARG A 485 -30.66 -37.19 -11.80
CA ARG A 485 -30.34 -37.23 -10.35
C ARG A 485 -29.03 -36.50 -10.06
N VAL A 486 -28.98 -35.86 -8.90
CA VAL A 486 -27.75 -35.27 -8.35
C VAL A 486 -26.98 -36.39 -7.63
N HIS A 487 -25.73 -36.60 -8.01
CA HIS A 487 -24.84 -37.60 -7.46
C HIS A 487 -23.68 -36.92 -6.72
N HIS A 488 -23.39 -37.38 -5.52
CA HIS A 488 -22.24 -36.91 -4.75
C HIS A 488 -21.03 -37.81 -5.06
N VAL A 489 -19.89 -37.23 -5.41
CA VAL A 489 -18.66 -37.96 -5.76
C VAL A 489 -17.45 -37.34 -5.08
N ARG A 490 -16.46 -38.18 -4.76
CA ARG A 490 -15.15 -37.73 -4.27
C ARG A 490 -14.08 -38.06 -5.32
N VAL A 491 -13.46 -37.02 -5.89
CA VAL A 491 -12.68 -37.12 -7.13
C VAL A 491 -11.46 -36.20 -7.11
N GLN A 492 -10.47 -36.51 -7.94
CA GLN A 492 -9.33 -35.65 -8.23
C GLN A 492 -9.47 -35.06 -9.64
N LEU A 493 -8.99 -33.82 -9.83
CA LEU A 493 -8.94 -33.21 -11.15
C LEU A 493 -7.73 -33.75 -11.93
N ARG A 494 -7.94 -34.39 -13.07
CA ARG A 494 -6.88 -34.95 -13.93
C ARG A 494 -6.39 -33.95 -14.97
N SER A 495 -7.31 -33.30 -15.66
CA SER A 495 -7.02 -32.24 -16.62
C SER A 495 -8.21 -31.30 -16.76
N TYR A 496 -7.98 -30.15 -17.38
CA TYR A 496 -9.04 -29.18 -17.65
C TYR A 496 -8.83 -28.50 -19.01
N GLU A 497 -9.93 -28.11 -19.63
CA GLU A 497 -9.98 -27.36 -20.88
C GLU A 497 -10.93 -26.17 -20.72
N PRO A 498 -10.58 -24.98 -21.22
CA PRO A 498 -9.35 -24.64 -21.94
C PRO A 498 -8.14 -24.44 -21.00
N ARG A 499 -6.93 -24.75 -21.49
CA ARG A 499 -5.67 -24.50 -20.73
C ARG A 499 -5.38 -23.01 -20.53
N ARG A 500 -5.88 -22.18 -21.43
CA ARG A 500 -5.82 -20.72 -21.33
C ARG A 500 -7.12 -20.27 -20.69
N LEU A 501 -7.09 -19.92 -19.40
CA LEU A 501 -8.32 -19.66 -18.63
C LEU A 501 -9.11 -18.46 -19.15
N HIS A 502 -8.47 -17.49 -19.83
CA HIS A 502 -9.20 -16.42 -20.53
C HIS A 502 -10.15 -16.95 -21.61
N GLN A 503 -9.88 -18.12 -22.20
CA GLN A 503 -10.78 -18.76 -23.18
C GLN A 503 -11.97 -19.46 -22.52
N ALA A 504 -11.96 -19.64 -21.20
CA ALA A 504 -13.10 -20.18 -20.47
C ALA A 504 -14.25 -19.17 -20.42
N LEU A 505 -13.95 -17.88 -20.53
CA LEU A 505 -14.95 -16.82 -20.58
C LEU A 505 -15.66 -16.81 -21.94
N LYS A 506 -16.98 -16.95 -21.92
CA LYS A 506 -17.86 -16.94 -23.09
C LYS A 506 -18.96 -15.89 -22.93
N LEU A 507 -19.62 -15.57 -24.03
CA LEU A 507 -20.80 -14.73 -24.13
C LEU A 507 -22.03 -15.59 -24.46
N TYR A 508 -23.05 -15.54 -23.62
CA TYR A 508 -24.28 -16.32 -23.78
C TYR A 508 -25.48 -15.44 -24.09
N CYS A 509 -26.27 -15.88 -25.08
CA CYS A 509 -27.53 -15.25 -25.42
C CYS A 509 -28.71 -16.03 -24.83
N SER A 510 -29.48 -15.39 -23.95
CA SER A 510 -30.68 -16.00 -23.37
C SER A 510 -31.82 -16.25 -24.37
N LYS A 511 -31.84 -15.55 -25.52
CA LYS A 511 -32.90 -15.70 -26.54
C LYS A 511 -32.65 -16.84 -27.53
N CYS A 512 -31.45 -16.93 -28.10
CA CYS A 512 -31.11 -17.96 -29.09
C CYS A 512 -30.24 -19.07 -28.53
N THR A 513 -29.95 -19.04 -27.22
CA THR A 513 -29.11 -20.02 -26.51
C THR A 513 -27.71 -20.20 -27.11
N SER A 514 -27.26 -19.26 -27.95
CA SER A 514 -25.94 -19.31 -28.57
C SER A 514 -24.86 -18.95 -27.56
N MET A 515 -23.73 -19.66 -27.58
CA MET A 515 -22.49 -19.24 -26.93
C MET A 515 -21.48 -18.77 -27.96
N GLN A 516 -20.78 -17.69 -27.64
CA GLN A 516 -19.78 -17.04 -28.48
C GLN A 516 -18.52 -16.73 -27.65
N ASP A 517 -17.37 -16.64 -28.31
CA ASP A 517 -16.13 -16.22 -27.66
C ASP A 517 -16.13 -14.71 -27.41
N VAL A 518 -15.47 -14.28 -26.32
CA VAL A 518 -15.21 -12.86 -26.11
C VAL A 518 -14.19 -12.39 -27.16
N PRO A 519 -14.47 -11.31 -27.91
CA PRO A 519 -13.55 -10.78 -28.92
C PRO A 519 -12.24 -10.31 -28.30
N ASP A 520 -11.13 -10.56 -29.00
CA ASP A 520 -9.81 -10.06 -28.61
C ASP A 520 -9.70 -8.53 -28.80
N ASP A 521 -8.87 -7.88 -28.00
CA ASP A 521 -8.66 -6.44 -27.99
C ASP A 521 -8.13 -5.95 -29.35
N GLU A 522 -7.33 -6.77 -30.05
CA GLU A 522 -6.88 -6.47 -31.42
C GLU A 522 -8.04 -6.37 -32.42
N LEU A 523 -9.01 -7.29 -32.34
CA LEU A 523 -10.18 -7.30 -33.20
C LEU A 523 -11.08 -6.10 -32.90
N VAL A 524 -11.32 -5.82 -31.61
CA VAL A 524 -12.13 -4.67 -31.19
C VAL A 524 -11.43 -3.37 -31.60
N ALA A 525 -10.12 -3.22 -31.41
CA ALA A 525 -9.36 -2.05 -31.83
C ALA A 525 -9.45 -1.83 -33.35
N GLY A 526 -9.44 -2.91 -34.14
CA GLY A 526 -9.68 -2.87 -35.59
C GLY A 526 -11.03 -2.25 -35.94
N LEU A 527 -12.11 -2.69 -35.29
CA LEU A 527 -13.47 -2.16 -35.52
C LEU A 527 -13.59 -0.67 -35.15
N PHE A 528 -12.96 -0.23 -34.06
CA PHE A 528 -12.92 1.18 -33.67
C PHE A 528 -12.10 2.02 -34.67
N SER A 529 -11.00 1.47 -35.19
CA SER A 529 -10.20 2.11 -36.22
C SER A 529 -11.00 2.28 -37.52
N GLU A 530 -11.70 1.25 -37.97
CA GLU A 530 -12.58 1.31 -39.16
C GLU A 530 -13.69 2.36 -38.96
N ALA A 531 -14.39 2.32 -37.83
CA ALA A 531 -15.43 3.30 -37.50
C ALA A 531 -14.91 4.74 -37.41
N SER A 532 -13.62 4.94 -37.08
CA SER A 532 -13.00 6.26 -37.04
C SER A 532 -12.63 6.83 -38.42
N GLN A 533 -12.53 5.97 -39.43
CA GLN A 533 -12.25 6.38 -40.81
C GLN A 533 -13.51 6.81 -41.56
N ASP A 534 -14.70 6.47 -41.05
CA ASP A 534 -15.99 6.89 -41.57
C ASP A 534 -16.25 8.38 -41.27
N SER A 535 -15.67 9.27 -42.09
CA SER A 535 -15.82 10.73 -41.99
C SER A 535 -17.12 11.27 -42.59
N ALA A 536 -18.17 10.46 -42.69
CA ALA A 536 -19.43 10.89 -43.30
C ALA A 536 -20.12 11.95 -42.41
N PRO A 537 -20.62 13.06 -42.98
CA PRO A 537 -21.30 14.08 -42.20
C PRO A 537 -22.60 13.51 -41.61
N CYS A 538 -22.59 13.28 -40.30
CA CYS A 538 -23.76 12.81 -39.55
C CYS A 538 -24.59 14.00 -39.06
N SER A 539 -25.90 13.99 -39.32
CA SER A 539 -26.83 14.88 -38.63
C SER A 539 -27.10 14.31 -37.24
N PRO A 540 -26.84 15.05 -36.15
CA PRO A 540 -27.12 14.57 -34.82
C PRO A 540 -28.63 14.42 -34.60
N PRO A 541 -29.09 13.46 -33.78
CA PRO A 541 -30.49 13.35 -33.39
C PRO A 541 -30.98 14.66 -32.74
N PRO A 542 -32.26 15.04 -32.90
CA PRO A 542 -32.80 16.30 -32.38
C PRO A 542 -32.76 16.40 -30.84
N TRP A 543 -32.65 15.26 -30.15
CA TRP A 543 -32.52 15.14 -28.69
C TRP A 543 -31.06 15.16 -28.19
N ALA A 544 -30.06 15.23 -29.08
CA ALA A 544 -28.65 15.07 -28.71
C ALA A 544 -27.86 16.40 -28.83
N LEU A 545 -27.27 16.86 -27.72
CA LEU A 545 -26.27 17.92 -27.70
C LEU A 545 -24.95 17.39 -28.22
N SER A 546 -24.43 17.99 -29.30
CA SER A 546 -23.28 17.45 -30.03
C SER A 546 -22.09 18.41 -29.96
N GLY A 547 -20.92 17.89 -29.57
CA GLY A 547 -19.63 18.59 -29.62
C GLY A 547 -18.66 17.87 -30.55
N ARG A 548 -17.75 18.61 -31.19
CA ARG A 548 -16.69 18.06 -32.05
C ARG A 548 -15.34 18.55 -31.57
N VAL A 549 -14.36 17.65 -31.56
CA VAL A 549 -12.96 17.93 -31.19
C VAL A 549 -12.07 17.29 -32.24
N ASP A 550 -11.23 18.09 -32.89
CA ASP A 550 -10.21 17.56 -33.79
C ASP A 550 -8.99 17.12 -32.99
N VAL A 551 -8.68 15.84 -33.06
CA VAL A 551 -7.54 15.25 -32.36
C VAL A 551 -6.38 15.10 -33.35
N PRO A 552 -5.22 15.74 -33.10
CA PRO A 552 -4.04 15.55 -33.92
C PRO A 552 -3.56 14.10 -33.83
N GLY A 553 -3.19 13.50 -34.95
CA GLY A 553 -2.80 12.10 -34.97
C GLY A 553 -1.49 11.83 -34.21
N ASN A 554 -1.34 10.59 -33.71
CA ASN A 554 -0.25 10.17 -32.82
C ASN A 554 1.15 10.17 -33.48
N SER A 555 1.29 10.59 -34.74
CA SER A 555 2.55 10.63 -35.47
C SER A 555 2.57 11.78 -36.49
N PRO A 556 3.74 12.38 -36.77
CA PRO A 556 3.84 13.42 -37.79
C PRO A 556 3.52 12.84 -39.18
N GLY A 557 2.33 13.13 -39.70
CA GLY A 557 1.83 12.66 -40.99
C GLY A 557 0.54 11.83 -40.95
N SER A 558 0.01 11.49 -39.77
CA SER A 558 -1.31 10.85 -39.68
C SER A 558 -2.45 11.89 -39.85
N PRO A 559 -3.55 11.51 -40.53
CA PRO A 559 -4.67 12.43 -40.75
C PRO A 559 -5.27 12.88 -39.41
N THR A 560 -5.67 14.15 -39.34
CA THR A 560 -6.45 14.68 -38.21
C THR A 560 -7.77 13.95 -38.12
N ARG A 561 -8.04 13.31 -36.98
CA ARG A 561 -9.30 12.60 -36.74
C ARG A 561 -10.25 13.50 -35.96
N THR A 562 -11.52 13.50 -36.33
CA THR A 562 -12.55 14.29 -35.63
C THR A 562 -13.31 13.38 -34.68
N LEU A 563 -13.18 13.64 -33.38
CA LEU A 563 -13.94 12.96 -32.33
C LEU A 563 -15.23 13.76 -32.08
N SER A 564 -16.39 13.13 -32.24
CA SER A 564 -17.67 13.79 -31.91
C SER A 564 -18.33 13.12 -30.71
N VAL A 565 -18.74 13.96 -29.76
CA VAL A 565 -19.40 13.57 -28.51
C VAL A 565 -20.85 14.00 -28.60
N HIS A 566 -21.77 13.08 -28.37
CA HIS A 566 -23.20 13.37 -28.30
C HIS A 566 -23.75 13.04 -26.91
N LEU A 567 -24.43 13.99 -26.29
CA LEU A 567 -25.02 13.90 -24.95
C LEU A 567 -26.54 14.04 -25.05
N SER A 568 -27.30 13.24 -24.30
CA SER A 568 -28.76 13.38 -24.25
C SER A 568 -29.18 14.66 -23.49
N THR A 569 -30.17 15.38 -24.02
CA THR A 569 -30.69 16.62 -23.42
C THR A 569 -31.45 16.43 -22.11
N GLU A 570 -32.02 15.24 -21.85
CA GLU A 570 -32.76 14.95 -20.61
C GLU A 570 -31.84 14.46 -19.46
N LEU A 571 -30.62 14.04 -19.77
CA LEU A 571 -29.66 13.37 -18.87
C LEU A 571 -28.35 14.17 -18.70
N VAL A 572 -28.47 15.49 -18.52
CA VAL A 572 -27.34 16.46 -18.45
C VAL A 572 -26.35 16.17 -17.29
N SER A 573 -26.67 15.25 -16.39
CA SER A 573 -25.83 14.85 -15.25
C SER A 573 -24.92 13.65 -15.57
N LYS A 574 -23.92 13.80 -16.46
CA LYS A 574 -22.77 12.86 -16.65
C LYS A 574 -23.10 11.36 -16.82
N GLN A 575 -24.33 10.99 -17.15
CA GLN A 575 -24.80 9.60 -17.03
C GLN A 575 -24.76 8.80 -18.34
N LEU A 576 -24.81 9.41 -19.52
CA LEU A 576 -24.77 8.70 -20.81
C LEU A 576 -24.12 9.53 -21.92
N MET A 577 -23.14 8.95 -22.61
CA MET A 577 -22.37 9.60 -23.68
C MET A 577 -22.29 8.70 -24.90
N PHE A 578 -22.55 9.26 -26.09
CA PHE A 578 -22.34 8.59 -27.37
C PHE A 578 -21.07 9.14 -28.03
N LEU A 579 -20.14 8.26 -28.39
CA LEU A 579 -18.83 8.63 -28.95
C LEU A 579 -18.67 8.15 -30.39
N THR A 580 -18.26 9.05 -31.27
CA THR A 580 -17.86 8.74 -32.66
C THR A 580 -16.39 9.11 -32.87
N GLY A 581 -15.67 8.31 -33.66
CA GLY A 581 -14.28 8.63 -34.05
C GLY A 581 -13.22 8.44 -32.97
N SER A 582 -13.57 7.83 -31.83
CA SER A 582 -12.62 7.46 -30.77
C SER A 582 -11.91 6.13 -31.09
N THR A 583 -10.70 5.96 -30.55
CA THR A 583 -10.05 4.64 -30.51
C THR A 583 -10.56 3.81 -29.33
N LEU A 584 -10.28 2.51 -29.30
CA LEU A 584 -10.62 1.65 -28.16
C LEU A 584 -9.99 2.18 -26.86
N GLU A 585 -8.69 2.47 -26.87
CA GLU A 585 -7.96 3.00 -25.70
C GLU A 585 -8.56 4.31 -25.15
N GLU A 586 -9.01 5.20 -26.03
CA GLU A 586 -9.60 6.47 -25.62
C GLU A 586 -10.99 6.29 -25.05
N THR A 587 -11.76 5.37 -25.63
CA THR A 587 -13.07 4.98 -25.12
C THR A 587 -12.94 4.37 -23.73
N CYS A 588 -11.95 3.49 -23.51
CA CYS A 588 -11.62 2.94 -22.19
C CYS A 588 -11.17 4.03 -21.19
N ARG A 589 -10.32 4.97 -21.61
CA ARG A 589 -9.89 6.10 -20.76
C ARG A 589 -11.05 7.00 -20.37
N LEU A 590 -11.99 7.25 -21.28
CA LEU A 590 -13.19 8.03 -20.97
C LEU A 590 -14.14 7.23 -20.05
N ALA A 591 -14.23 5.91 -20.21
CA ALA A 591 -15.09 5.05 -19.39
C ALA A 591 -14.65 5.03 -17.91
N ALA A 592 -13.41 5.39 -17.59
CA ALA A 592 -12.95 5.60 -16.21
C ALA A 592 -13.54 6.85 -15.54
N GLY A 593 -13.94 7.87 -16.33
CA GLY A 593 -14.46 9.14 -15.81
C GLY A 593 -15.97 9.34 -15.99
N TYR A 594 -16.63 8.53 -16.83
CA TYR A 594 -18.06 8.62 -17.16
C TYR A 594 -18.75 7.26 -17.01
N GLN A 595 -19.99 7.26 -16.52
CA GLN A 595 -20.68 6.03 -16.13
C GLN A 595 -21.14 5.16 -17.31
N ASN A 596 -21.62 5.74 -18.42
CA ASN A 596 -22.08 4.98 -19.58
C ASN A 596 -21.58 5.60 -20.87
N ILE A 597 -20.77 4.85 -21.62
CA ILE A 597 -20.25 5.26 -22.92
C ILE A 597 -20.71 4.27 -23.99
N VAL A 598 -21.39 4.78 -25.00
CA VAL A 598 -21.92 4.00 -26.13
C VAL A 598 -21.13 4.40 -27.38
N PRO A 599 -20.26 3.54 -27.92
CA PRO A 599 -19.58 3.83 -29.17
C PRO A 599 -20.59 3.74 -30.32
N VAL A 600 -20.50 4.72 -31.22
CA VAL A 600 -21.39 4.85 -32.39
C VAL A 600 -20.57 5.20 -33.63
N ARG A 601 -21.10 4.83 -34.79
CA ARG A 601 -20.56 5.15 -36.12
C ARG A 601 -21.58 5.92 -36.94
N SER A 602 -21.12 6.61 -37.98
CA SER A 602 -22.03 7.24 -38.94
C SER A 602 -22.38 6.24 -40.05
N ALA A 603 -23.65 5.86 -40.14
CA ALA A 603 -24.15 4.99 -41.21
C ALA A 603 -25.33 5.67 -41.91
N GLY A 604 -25.21 5.91 -43.22
CA GLY A 604 -26.27 6.51 -44.02
C GLY A 604 -26.71 7.92 -43.57
N GLY A 605 -25.81 8.69 -42.95
CA GLY A 605 -26.08 10.05 -42.45
C GLY A 605 -26.77 10.10 -41.08
N ARG A 606 -26.99 8.95 -40.43
CA ARG A 606 -27.53 8.83 -39.05
C ARG A 606 -26.52 8.13 -38.15
N LEU A 607 -26.69 8.31 -36.83
CA LEU A 607 -25.92 7.57 -35.83
C LEU A 607 -26.43 6.13 -35.78
N ALA A 608 -25.51 5.18 -35.87
CA ALA A 608 -25.74 3.75 -35.68
C ALA A 608 -24.75 3.21 -34.65
N LEU A 609 -25.10 2.11 -33.98
CA LEU A 609 -24.15 1.39 -33.14
C LEU A 609 -23.05 0.75 -33.99
N LEU A 610 -21.90 0.43 -33.37
CA LEU A 610 -20.90 -0.40 -34.04
C LEU A 610 -21.48 -1.78 -34.29
N ASP A 611 -21.04 -2.39 -35.40
CA ASP A 611 -21.50 -3.73 -35.75
C ASP A 611 -20.88 -4.77 -34.79
N PRO A 612 -21.62 -5.81 -34.38
CA PRO A 612 -21.06 -6.92 -33.62
C PRO A 612 -19.85 -7.52 -34.35
N PRO A 613 -18.79 -7.94 -33.62
CA PRO A 613 -18.78 -8.21 -32.19
C PRO A 613 -18.26 -7.04 -31.33
N ALA A 614 -18.33 -5.78 -31.80
CA ALA A 614 -17.94 -4.63 -30.97
C ALA A 614 -18.83 -4.51 -29.71
N PRO A 615 -18.26 -4.08 -28.56
CA PRO A 615 -19.06 -3.74 -27.38
C PRO A 615 -19.97 -2.55 -27.68
N PHE A 616 -21.25 -2.64 -27.30
CA PHE A 616 -22.20 -1.55 -27.49
C PHE A 616 -22.21 -0.58 -26.29
N LEU A 617 -21.65 -0.97 -25.14
CA LEU A 617 -21.62 -0.17 -23.93
C LEU A 617 -20.34 -0.44 -23.13
N PHE A 618 -19.73 0.64 -22.64
CA PHE A 618 -18.61 0.65 -21.71
C PHE A 618 -19.05 1.32 -20.40
N ARG A 619 -18.80 0.66 -19.28
CA ARG A 619 -19.06 1.16 -17.92
C ARG A 619 -17.86 0.84 -17.03
N GLY A 620 -17.06 1.84 -16.69
CA GLY A 620 -15.79 1.61 -16.02
C GLY A 620 -14.90 0.69 -16.86
N ARG A 621 -14.53 -0.47 -16.29
CA ARG A 621 -13.74 -1.52 -16.97
C ARG A 621 -14.60 -2.58 -17.66
N LYS A 622 -15.92 -2.61 -17.40
CA LYS A 622 -16.85 -3.59 -17.94
C LYS A 622 -17.26 -3.21 -19.37
N ARG A 623 -17.28 -4.22 -20.25
CA ARG A 623 -17.66 -4.11 -21.66
C ARG A 623 -18.87 -4.99 -21.92
N TYR A 624 -19.94 -4.44 -22.47
CA TYR A 624 -21.17 -5.20 -22.73
C TYR A 624 -21.37 -5.42 -24.23
N TYR A 625 -21.79 -6.63 -24.58
CA TYR A 625 -21.91 -7.10 -25.96
C TYR A 625 -23.36 -7.42 -26.33
N GLY A 626 -23.69 -7.25 -27.60
CA GLY A 626 -25.00 -7.54 -28.17
C GLY A 626 -25.00 -8.78 -29.05
N CYS A 627 -26.07 -9.57 -29.00
CA CYS A 627 -26.23 -10.75 -29.86
C CYS A 627 -26.53 -10.31 -31.30
N GLU A 628 -25.67 -10.66 -32.26
CA GLU A 628 -25.83 -10.32 -33.67
C GLU A 628 -27.16 -10.79 -34.28
N ARG A 629 -27.63 -12.00 -33.91
CA ARG A 629 -28.84 -12.61 -34.50
C ARG A 629 -30.15 -12.14 -33.88
N CYS A 630 -30.11 -11.62 -32.65
CA CYS A 630 -31.29 -11.29 -31.88
C CYS A 630 -31.45 -9.78 -31.60
N SER A 631 -30.47 -8.97 -32.01
CA SER A 631 -30.49 -7.52 -31.81
C SER A 631 -30.99 -6.81 -33.06
N GLU A 632 -31.90 -5.87 -32.87
CA GLU A 632 -32.28 -4.87 -33.87
C GLU A 632 -31.74 -3.51 -33.41
N ALA A 633 -30.40 -3.40 -33.44
CA ALA A 633 -29.65 -2.29 -32.88
C ALA A 633 -29.98 -0.96 -33.57
N ALA A 634 -30.49 0.02 -32.81
CA ALA A 634 -30.78 1.36 -33.29
C ALA A 634 -30.49 2.41 -32.23
N VAL A 635 -29.85 3.52 -32.62
CA VAL A 635 -29.64 4.66 -31.73
C VAL A 635 -30.98 5.36 -31.51
N ARG A 636 -31.54 5.20 -30.31
CA ARG A 636 -32.79 5.80 -29.86
C ARG A 636 -32.54 6.58 -28.58
N GLU A 637 -33.42 7.52 -28.27
CA GLU A 637 -33.37 8.21 -26.98
C GLU A 637 -33.81 7.24 -25.87
N PRO A 638 -32.96 6.93 -24.88
CA PRO A 638 -33.38 6.14 -23.74
C PRO A 638 -34.25 7.01 -22.83
N SER A 639 -35.55 6.74 -22.78
CA SER A 639 -36.48 7.39 -21.84
C SER A 639 -36.25 6.85 -20.43
N ARG A 640 -36.06 7.73 -19.45
CA ARG A 640 -35.96 7.35 -18.03
C ARG A 640 -37.32 6.87 -17.51
N PRO A 641 -37.46 5.64 -16.99
CA PRO A 641 -38.69 5.22 -16.32
C PRO A 641 -38.92 6.07 -15.05
N GLU A 642 -40.15 6.51 -14.81
CA GLU A 642 -40.50 7.29 -13.61
C GLU A 642 -40.11 6.51 -12.33
N GLY A 643 -39.25 7.10 -11.49
CA GLY A 643 -38.90 6.58 -10.16
C GLY A 643 -37.55 5.85 -10.02
N VAL A 644 -36.73 5.72 -11.07
CA VAL A 644 -35.42 5.04 -10.98
C VAL A 644 -34.27 6.07 -10.96
N GLU A 645 -33.40 6.02 -9.94
CA GLU A 645 -32.26 6.95 -9.77
C GLU A 645 -31.03 6.64 -10.65
N GLN A 646 -30.89 5.41 -11.17
CA GLN A 646 -29.77 4.95 -12.00
C GLN A 646 -30.24 4.15 -13.22
N ILE A 647 -29.63 4.35 -14.38
CA ILE A 647 -29.94 3.60 -15.62
C ILE A 647 -29.15 2.28 -15.61
N ASP A 648 -29.84 1.15 -15.52
CA ASP A 648 -29.29 -0.21 -15.63
C ASP A 648 -28.87 -0.52 -17.09
N GLU A 649 -27.83 -1.34 -17.27
CA GLU A 649 -27.38 -1.88 -18.57
C GLU A 649 -28.48 -2.61 -19.34
N LYS A 650 -29.41 -3.29 -18.66
CA LYS A 650 -30.56 -3.95 -19.28
C LYS A 650 -31.53 -2.94 -19.90
N ILE A 651 -31.78 -1.84 -19.19
CA ILE A 651 -32.64 -0.75 -19.66
C ILE A 651 -32.02 -0.09 -20.89
N LEU A 652 -30.69 0.11 -20.89
CA LEU A 652 -29.97 0.64 -22.07
C LEU A 652 -30.01 -0.32 -23.25
N ALA A 653 -29.78 -1.61 -23.02
CA ALA A 653 -29.83 -2.61 -24.08
C ALA A 653 -31.23 -2.67 -24.73
N GLU A 654 -32.30 -2.66 -23.92
CA GLU A 654 -33.68 -2.60 -24.40
C GLU A 654 -33.98 -1.32 -25.18
N ALA A 655 -33.56 -0.15 -24.66
CA ALA A 655 -33.75 1.13 -25.33
C ALA A 655 -33.06 1.20 -26.70
N LEU A 656 -31.88 0.58 -26.81
CA LEU A 656 -31.08 0.51 -28.04
C LEU A 656 -31.47 -0.65 -28.96
N GLY A 657 -32.45 -1.50 -28.57
CA GLY A 657 -32.85 -2.68 -29.34
C GLY A 657 -31.80 -3.80 -29.38
N VAL A 658 -30.86 -3.79 -28.43
CA VAL A 658 -29.76 -4.75 -28.32
C VAL A 658 -30.14 -5.89 -27.39
N GLN A 659 -30.00 -7.12 -27.85
CA GLN A 659 -30.09 -8.29 -26.98
C GLN A 659 -28.76 -8.47 -26.24
N LEU A 660 -28.74 -8.09 -24.96
CA LEU A 660 -27.57 -8.20 -24.09
C LEU A 660 -27.09 -9.66 -23.99
N LEU A 661 -25.79 -9.87 -24.22
CA LEU A 661 -25.07 -11.10 -23.96
C LEU A 661 -24.57 -11.11 -22.51
N GLN A 662 -24.63 -12.27 -21.87
CA GLN A 662 -24.15 -12.48 -20.50
C GLN A 662 -22.77 -13.10 -20.52
N HIS A 663 -21.85 -12.60 -19.67
CA HIS A 663 -20.57 -13.24 -19.43
C HIS A 663 -20.77 -14.49 -18.58
N VAL A 664 -20.07 -15.55 -18.95
CA VAL A 664 -20.27 -16.88 -18.38
C VAL A 664 -19.00 -17.68 -18.51
N LEU A 665 -18.67 -18.46 -17.48
CA LEU A 665 -17.47 -19.30 -17.46
C LEU A 665 -17.85 -20.70 -17.90
N LEU A 666 -17.17 -21.21 -18.93
CA LEU A 666 -17.34 -22.56 -19.44
C LEU A 666 -16.01 -23.30 -19.37
N MET A 667 -15.97 -24.35 -18.56
CA MET A 667 -14.82 -25.24 -18.46
C MET A 667 -15.25 -26.69 -18.59
N LYS A 668 -14.38 -27.49 -19.19
CA LYS A 668 -14.46 -28.94 -19.22
C LYS A 668 -13.39 -29.49 -18.28
N LEU A 669 -13.81 -30.27 -17.30
CA LEU A 669 -12.96 -30.85 -16.27
C LEU A 669 -12.96 -32.37 -16.44
N GLU A 670 -11.78 -32.95 -16.56
CA GLU A 670 -11.60 -34.41 -16.54
C GLU A 670 -11.38 -34.85 -15.10
N LEU A 671 -12.40 -35.44 -14.49
CA LEU A 671 -12.36 -35.92 -13.11
C LEU A 671 -11.92 -37.38 -13.07
N GLN A 672 -11.19 -37.78 -12.03
CA GLN A 672 -10.71 -39.13 -11.85
C GLN A 672 -10.93 -39.60 -10.41
N ASP A 673 -11.41 -40.82 -10.25
CA ASP A 673 -11.41 -41.53 -8.97
C ASP A 673 -10.64 -42.86 -9.10
N ALA A 674 -10.69 -43.70 -8.04
CA ALA A 674 -10.04 -45.01 -8.07
C ALA A 674 -10.68 -46.01 -9.04
N THR A 675 -11.85 -45.69 -9.62
CA THR A 675 -12.66 -46.59 -10.45
C THR A 675 -12.64 -46.22 -11.93
N ASP A 676 -12.72 -44.94 -12.27
CA ASP A 676 -12.87 -44.46 -13.66
C ASP A 676 -12.49 -42.96 -13.80
N SER A 677 -12.53 -42.46 -15.03
CA SER A 677 -12.39 -41.04 -15.39
C SER A 677 -13.66 -40.53 -16.08
N LEU A 678 -14.04 -39.28 -15.82
CA LEU A 678 -15.28 -38.69 -16.31
C LEU A 678 -15.10 -37.23 -16.72
N ASP A 679 -15.56 -36.90 -17.93
CA ASP A 679 -15.62 -35.52 -18.43
C ASP A 679 -16.86 -34.82 -17.90
N VAL A 680 -16.66 -33.66 -17.29
CA VAL A 680 -17.72 -32.88 -16.64
C VAL A 680 -17.61 -31.41 -17.03
N PHE A 681 -18.74 -30.77 -17.31
CA PHE A 681 -18.80 -29.35 -17.61
C PHE A 681 -19.07 -28.52 -16.35
N LEU A 682 -18.38 -27.40 -16.23
CA LEU A 682 -18.62 -26.36 -15.24
C LEU A 682 -19.10 -25.11 -15.94
N TRP A 683 -20.33 -24.70 -15.65
CA TRP A 683 -21.01 -23.59 -16.31
C TRP A 683 -22.01 -22.88 -15.39
N ARG A 684 -23.14 -23.51 -15.01
CA ARG A 684 -24.22 -22.84 -14.25
C ARG A 684 -23.75 -22.33 -12.89
N ASP A 685 -22.94 -23.13 -12.21
CA ASP A 685 -22.47 -22.84 -10.86
C ASP A 685 -20.98 -22.46 -10.88
N ALA A 686 -20.45 -22.05 -12.04
CA ALA A 686 -19.04 -21.69 -12.18
C ALA A 686 -18.68 -20.48 -11.29
N GLU A 687 -19.57 -19.50 -11.20
CA GLU A 687 -19.35 -18.32 -10.34
C GLU A 687 -19.28 -18.70 -8.86
N SER A 688 -20.17 -19.58 -8.39
CA SER A 688 -20.13 -20.10 -7.03
C SER A 688 -18.92 -21.00 -6.78
N PHE A 689 -18.54 -21.81 -7.77
CA PHE A 689 -17.40 -22.72 -7.70
C PHE A 689 -16.08 -21.98 -7.51
N PHE A 690 -15.88 -20.90 -8.27
CA PHE A 690 -14.69 -20.05 -8.16
C PHE A 690 -14.83 -18.91 -7.15
N GLY A 691 -16.03 -18.60 -6.67
CA GLY A 691 -16.27 -17.44 -5.80
C GLY A 691 -15.99 -16.10 -6.48
N VAL A 692 -16.11 -16.03 -7.81
CA VAL A 692 -15.92 -14.81 -8.62
C VAL A 692 -16.97 -14.74 -9.72
N SER A 693 -17.48 -13.54 -10.03
CA SER A 693 -18.45 -13.38 -11.12
C SER A 693 -17.78 -13.43 -12.49
N ALA A 694 -18.47 -13.94 -13.50
CA ALA A 694 -17.93 -14.00 -14.85
C ALA A 694 -17.75 -12.59 -15.46
N GLU A 695 -18.55 -11.62 -15.03
CA GLU A 695 -18.41 -10.21 -15.44
C GLU A 695 -17.14 -9.56 -14.88
N ASP A 696 -16.80 -9.87 -13.63
CA ASP A 696 -15.59 -9.34 -13.01
C ASP A 696 -14.35 -10.01 -13.59
N VAL A 697 -14.41 -11.31 -13.91
CA VAL A 697 -13.33 -12.01 -14.63
C VAL A 697 -13.08 -11.39 -16.02
N ALA A 698 -14.12 -10.87 -16.68
CA ALA A 698 -13.99 -10.19 -17.97
C ALA A 698 -13.28 -8.83 -17.86
N ALA A 699 -13.37 -8.15 -16.71
CA ALA A 699 -12.94 -6.77 -16.53
C ALA A 699 -11.77 -6.58 -15.54
N ASN A 700 -11.46 -7.61 -14.73
CA ASN A 700 -10.53 -7.57 -13.60
C ASN A 700 -9.49 -8.71 -13.69
N GLN A 701 -8.21 -8.33 -13.75
CA GLN A 701 -7.09 -9.27 -13.77
C GLN A 701 -6.92 -10.06 -12.47
N GLU A 702 -7.29 -9.50 -11.32
CA GLU A 702 -7.24 -10.18 -10.02
C GLU A 702 -8.23 -11.33 -9.96
N ALA A 703 -9.45 -11.13 -10.50
CA ALA A 703 -10.44 -12.19 -10.64
C ALA A 703 -9.93 -13.32 -11.55
N GLN A 704 -9.24 -12.98 -12.65
CA GLN A 704 -8.57 -13.98 -13.50
C GLN A 704 -7.43 -14.70 -12.76
N ASN A 705 -6.63 -13.98 -11.97
CA ASN A 705 -5.54 -14.55 -11.17
C ASN A 705 -6.07 -15.50 -10.08
N SER A 706 -7.22 -15.17 -9.47
CA SER A 706 -7.89 -16.03 -8.49
C SER A 706 -8.32 -17.37 -9.11
N ILE A 707 -8.92 -17.35 -10.31
CA ILE A 707 -9.23 -18.58 -11.06
C ILE A 707 -7.95 -19.35 -11.37
N HIS A 708 -6.89 -18.67 -11.84
CA HIS A 708 -5.60 -19.31 -12.09
C HIS A 708 -5.02 -20.00 -10.86
N GLN A 709 -4.97 -19.32 -9.71
CA GLN A 709 -4.46 -19.88 -8.46
C GLN A 709 -5.27 -21.09 -7.99
N LYS A 710 -6.61 -21.04 -8.10
CA LYS A 710 -7.49 -22.17 -7.76
C LYS A 710 -7.31 -23.35 -8.72
N MET A 711 -7.13 -23.09 -10.02
CA MET A 711 -6.91 -24.17 -10.98
C MET A 711 -5.51 -24.78 -10.86
N ASP A 712 -4.51 -23.98 -10.52
CA ASP A 712 -3.14 -24.45 -10.27
C ASP A 712 -3.04 -25.26 -8.97
N SER A 713 -3.80 -24.90 -7.93
CA SER A 713 -3.87 -25.69 -6.69
C SER A 713 -4.59 -27.03 -6.91
N LEU A 714 -5.61 -27.05 -7.76
CA LEU A 714 -6.35 -28.28 -8.09
C LEU A 714 -5.62 -29.18 -9.10
N CYS A 715 -4.85 -28.60 -10.01
CA CYS A 715 -4.17 -29.32 -11.09
C CYS A 715 -2.81 -28.67 -11.43
N PRO A 716 -1.75 -28.90 -10.62
CA PRO A 716 -0.43 -28.34 -10.87
C PRO A 716 0.18 -28.88 -12.18
N ALA A 717 0.92 -28.02 -12.90
CA ALA A 717 1.40 -28.26 -14.26
C ALA A 717 2.53 -29.32 -14.40
N GLY A 718 2.94 -29.99 -13.32
CA GLY A 718 3.95 -31.06 -13.30
C GLY A 718 3.31 -32.43 -13.05
N GLY A 719 3.32 -33.30 -14.06
CA GLY A 719 2.69 -34.63 -14.02
C GLY A 719 3.39 -35.65 -13.12
N SER A 720 3.23 -35.54 -11.81
CA SER A 720 3.29 -36.69 -10.91
C SER A 720 1.93 -36.86 -10.24
N THR A 721 1.41 -38.08 -10.27
CA THR A 721 0.14 -38.49 -9.66
C THR A 721 0.15 -38.44 -8.12
N GLY A 722 1.13 -37.73 -7.51
CA GLY A 722 1.46 -37.82 -6.08
C GLY A 722 0.83 -36.77 -5.16
N GLU A 723 0.39 -35.61 -5.65
CA GLU A 723 0.00 -34.49 -4.77
C GLU A 723 -1.21 -33.68 -5.32
N ARG A 724 -2.26 -34.36 -5.79
CA ARG A 724 -3.50 -33.68 -6.20
C ARG A 724 -4.55 -33.73 -5.09
N PRO A 725 -5.19 -32.59 -4.74
CA PRO A 725 -6.21 -32.56 -3.70
C PRO A 725 -7.44 -33.37 -4.13
N TRP A 726 -8.06 -34.04 -3.16
CA TRP A 726 -9.35 -34.69 -3.35
C TRP A 726 -10.48 -33.67 -3.15
N MET A 727 -11.42 -33.63 -4.09
CA MET A 727 -12.58 -32.75 -4.03
C MET A 727 -13.86 -33.56 -3.82
N ASP A 728 -14.74 -33.07 -2.97
CA ASP A 728 -16.12 -33.53 -2.86
C ASP A 728 -16.98 -32.66 -3.79
N LEU A 729 -17.58 -33.25 -4.84
CA LEU A 729 -18.39 -32.54 -5.84
C LEU A 729 -19.77 -33.16 -6.01
N CYS A 730 -20.75 -32.34 -6.35
CA CYS A 730 -22.08 -32.77 -6.77
C CYS A 730 -22.19 -32.70 -8.31
N LEU A 731 -22.59 -33.80 -8.93
CA LEU A 731 -22.72 -33.96 -10.37
C LEU A 731 -24.18 -34.22 -10.76
N THR A 732 -24.65 -33.57 -11.81
CA THR A 732 -25.94 -33.87 -12.45
C THR A 732 -25.72 -34.39 -13.86
N ALA A 733 -26.33 -35.53 -14.18
CA ALA A 733 -26.31 -36.10 -15.52
C ALA A 733 -27.49 -35.56 -16.35
N TYR A 734 -27.22 -35.16 -17.59
CA TYR A 734 -28.23 -34.72 -18.55
C TYR A 734 -27.95 -35.32 -19.94
N GLY A 735 -29.00 -35.57 -20.72
CA GLY A 735 -28.86 -36.00 -22.11
C GLY A 735 -28.60 -34.80 -23.02
N ALA A 736 -27.58 -34.90 -23.87
CA ALA A 736 -27.30 -33.97 -24.95
C ALA A 736 -27.21 -34.73 -26.28
N GLU A 737 -27.68 -34.14 -27.36
CA GLU A 737 -27.47 -34.67 -28.71
C GLU A 737 -26.16 -34.08 -29.24
N ASP A 738 -25.23 -34.94 -29.64
CA ASP A 738 -23.99 -34.53 -30.32
C ASP A 738 -24.30 -33.99 -31.74
N ASP A 739 -23.35 -33.28 -32.35
CA ASP A 739 -23.48 -32.69 -33.71
C ASP A 739 -23.77 -33.75 -34.80
N GLY A 740 -23.55 -35.04 -34.49
CA GLY A 740 -23.91 -36.20 -35.29
C GLY A 740 -25.28 -36.82 -35.01
N GLY A 741 -26.11 -36.23 -34.13
CA GLY A 741 -27.46 -36.69 -33.78
C GLY A 741 -27.51 -37.91 -32.85
N GLN A 742 -26.43 -38.20 -32.12
CA GLN A 742 -26.38 -39.28 -31.13
C GLN A 742 -26.61 -38.73 -29.72
N ASN A 743 -27.50 -39.37 -28.96
CA ASN A 743 -27.74 -39.05 -27.55
C ASN A 743 -26.54 -39.46 -26.70
N GLN A 744 -25.80 -38.47 -26.20
CA GLN A 744 -24.70 -38.62 -25.25
C GLN A 744 -25.11 -38.10 -23.87
N THR A 745 -24.82 -38.88 -22.83
CA THR A 745 -24.99 -38.41 -21.45
C THR A 745 -23.81 -37.50 -21.09
N CYS A 746 -24.11 -36.25 -20.77
CA CYS A 746 -23.16 -35.26 -20.27
C CYS A 746 -23.35 -35.06 -18.76
N TYR A 747 -22.30 -34.60 -18.10
CA TYR A 747 -22.29 -34.36 -16.67
C TYR A 747 -21.96 -32.90 -16.39
N GLN A 748 -22.62 -32.33 -15.40
CA GLN A 748 -22.40 -30.95 -14.98
C GLN A 748 -22.20 -30.86 -13.47
N ILE A 749 -21.21 -30.06 -13.03
CA ILE A 749 -21.02 -29.73 -11.62
C ILE A 749 -22.16 -28.80 -11.17
N CYS A 750 -22.74 -29.11 -10.01
CA CYS A 750 -23.68 -28.25 -9.33
C CYS A 750 -23.39 -28.12 -7.82
N ASN A 751 -23.88 -27.06 -7.18
CA ASN A 751 -23.90 -26.86 -5.72
C ASN A 751 -22.55 -27.14 -4.99
N SER A 752 -21.43 -26.80 -5.64
CA SER A 752 -20.08 -27.11 -5.14
C SER A 752 -19.24 -25.84 -5.12
N THR A 753 -18.57 -25.55 -4.00
CA THR A 753 -17.69 -24.38 -3.84
C THR A 753 -16.29 -24.84 -3.41
N ILE A 754 -15.22 -24.24 -3.95
CA ILE A 754 -13.85 -24.56 -3.53
C ILE A 754 -13.45 -23.64 -2.38
N THR A 755 -13.10 -24.21 -1.22
CA THR A 755 -12.46 -23.49 -0.12
C THR A 755 -10.99 -23.91 0.03
N SER A 756 -10.09 -22.93 0.02
CA SER A 756 -8.68 -23.17 0.35
C SER A 756 -8.52 -23.10 1.86
N THR A 757 -8.37 -24.24 2.54
CA THR A 757 -8.05 -24.27 3.97
C THR A 757 -6.59 -23.85 4.20
N PRO A 758 -6.29 -22.86 5.04
CA PRO A 758 -4.92 -22.59 5.46
C PRO A 758 -4.40 -23.75 6.31
N SER A 759 -3.26 -24.30 5.92
CA SER A 759 -2.64 -25.51 6.47
C SER A 759 -2.30 -25.40 7.97
N ASN A 760 -2.91 -26.30 8.75
CA ASN A 760 -2.51 -26.90 10.04
C ASN A 760 -2.03 -26.01 11.20
N ALA A 761 -2.95 -25.79 12.15
CA ALA A 761 -2.62 -25.90 13.57
C ALA A 761 -2.59 -27.39 13.95
N ASN A 762 -1.41 -27.94 14.27
CA ASN A 762 -1.30 -29.26 14.87
C ASN A 762 -2.01 -29.30 16.23
N PRO A 763 -2.86 -30.30 16.50
CA PRO A 763 -3.42 -30.50 17.83
C PRO A 763 -2.36 -31.19 18.72
N SER A 764 -1.95 -30.50 19.77
CA SER A 764 -1.30 -31.09 20.95
C SER A 764 -1.99 -30.60 22.21
#